data_AF-Q4WBZ0-F1
#
_entry.id   AF-Q4WBZ0-F1
#
_cell.length_a   1.000
_cell.length_b   1.000
_cell.length_c   1.000
_cell.angle_alpha   90.00
_cell.angle_beta   90.00
_cell.angle_gamma   90.00
#
_symmetry.space_group_name_H-M   'P 1'
#
loop_
_entity.id
_entity.type
_entity.pdbx_description
1 polymer ?
#
loop_
_entity_poly.entity_id
_entity_poly.type
_entity_poly.pdbx_seq_one_letter_code
_entity_poly.pdbx_strand_id
1 'polypeptide(L)'
;MRQIREHHRVLFSATHLDALFDLSLRHISADPFAPFNFVRATRQQNPLDRAFTSHLIHFLEVGKRAPYDETAAYIASAILMDAYPPGMHRFQPSTVFRTLYRDACYLALQHCYSADVVVSIQCRKIEDRLIGLFEEMVVDSTPSWEIHRRNLESQGKFWTHALSNKTCLVCLRRYPEHTPVCGHSICDTCTEVFGEPCPHADNEYIIRQCVVCGVQGSLTVRLKPPTAAPRVLSIDGGGPRGVIPLENLEILQEIIGPDLPISDFFDLKVGSSSGGLIVLSMTMRGLDITQCKSLFRLALHPHSAALWHSNVSRVRGKGSGDNNVPRRRSFHLYQLQRYCAAQDKARFGLLMGRKDSADMSQHMNDFAQISRMSHFARATASAPLFFSTVHLPGLGSFQDGGLPRYNNPAHVAELEAKHLWPEGPDPDIFITLGTGSETRCAKPSAFRNVLVDGWIPRVYRAMQRTFDGRVTWLDQYARLDDTSKEHHFRFDSLFGGLPPMDNTDCMDYLSNQARIQSSWQDSGEAALTLLTSSLFFELDAKPEYRCGLFRCMGMIRCRAPPEPLIRKLAQLEPSCQEFFKDGLNLGLHLSANDICAACHRYSLSVYFYVRNLDEKVTLSLRLGATKRRLSAFPKSMQQFIEEQKLDSPFGVPNHSIPLQVQCPTCRAPTRTQRRKRKYTEL
;
A
#
# COMPACT_ATOMS: atom_id res chain seq x y z
N MET A 1 7.79 2.10 -50.44
CA MET A 1 6.95 2.61 -49.31
C MET A 1 6.94 1.72 -48.09
N ARG A 2 6.57 0.42 -48.17
CA ARG A 2 6.55 -0.48 -46.98
C ARG A 2 7.92 -0.64 -46.32
N GLN A 3 8.97 -0.95 -47.08
CA GLN A 3 10.34 -1.09 -46.56
C GLN A 3 10.86 0.19 -45.88
N ILE A 4 10.52 1.37 -46.42
CA ILE A 4 10.86 2.67 -45.80
C ILE A 4 10.15 2.80 -44.45
N ARG A 5 8.85 2.50 -44.40
CA ARG A 5 8.09 2.53 -43.13
C ARG A 5 8.60 1.51 -42.12
N GLU A 6 9.06 0.36 -42.57
CA GLU A 6 9.65 -0.68 -41.73
C GLU A 6 10.99 -0.22 -41.14
N HIS A 7 11.86 0.32 -41.99
CA HIS A 7 13.15 0.89 -41.60
C HIS A 7 12.99 2.01 -40.55
N HIS A 8 12.03 2.91 -40.75
CA HIS A 8 11.72 3.98 -39.79
C HIS A 8 10.82 3.55 -38.63
N ARG A 9 10.47 2.25 -38.53
CA ARG A 9 9.58 1.72 -37.49
C ARG A 9 8.25 2.48 -37.36
N VAL A 10 7.60 2.79 -38.49
CA VAL A 10 6.28 3.46 -38.58
C VAL A 10 5.24 2.59 -39.29
N LEU A 11 5.44 1.27 -39.29
CA LEU A 11 4.40 0.29 -39.66
C LEU A 11 3.54 -0.01 -38.43
N PHE A 12 2.47 0.76 -38.25
CA PHE A 12 1.52 0.56 -37.17
C PHE A 12 0.62 -0.65 -37.43
N SER A 13 0.29 -1.39 -36.38
CA SER A 13 -0.79 -2.37 -36.41
C SER A 13 -2.15 -1.67 -36.56
N ALA A 14 -3.21 -2.41 -36.89
CA ALA A 14 -4.56 -1.84 -36.95
C ALA A 14 -4.99 -1.23 -35.61
N THR A 15 -4.67 -1.90 -34.49
CA THR A 15 -4.97 -1.41 -33.14
C THR A 15 -4.18 -0.15 -32.79
N HIS A 16 -2.90 -0.09 -33.14
CA HIS A 16 -2.08 1.11 -32.92
C HIS A 16 -2.51 2.27 -33.81
N LEU A 17 -2.89 2.00 -35.06
CA LEU A 17 -3.33 3.02 -35.99
C LEU A 17 -4.64 3.67 -35.53
N ASP A 18 -5.61 2.86 -35.11
CA ASP A 18 -6.90 3.31 -34.56
C ASP A 18 -6.67 4.18 -33.31
N ALA A 19 -5.87 3.70 -32.36
CA ALA A 19 -5.54 4.45 -31.16
C ALA A 19 -4.78 5.76 -31.44
N LEU A 20 -3.80 5.75 -32.36
CA LEU A 20 -3.07 6.97 -32.75
C LEU A 20 -3.98 7.96 -33.47
N PHE A 21 -4.94 7.47 -34.26
CA PHE A 21 -5.91 8.32 -34.94
C PHE A 21 -6.78 9.05 -33.90
N ASP A 22 -7.35 8.33 -32.94
CA ASP A 22 -8.13 8.91 -31.84
C ASP A 22 -7.32 9.93 -31.03
N LEU A 23 -6.08 9.59 -30.67
CA LEU A 23 -5.18 10.50 -29.97
C LEU A 23 -4.88 11.76 -30.78
N SER A 24 -4.71 11.63 -32.10
CA SER A 24 -4.45 12.76 -32.99
C SER A 24 -5.67 13.69 -33.12
N LEU A 25 -6.89 13.14 -33.16
CA LEU A 25 -8.11 13.94 -33.18
C LEU A 25 -8.29 14.76 -31.90
N ARG A 26 -8.04 14.13 -30.74
CA ARG A 26 -8.05 14.83 -29.45
C ARG A 26 -6.98 15.92 -29.38
N HIS A 27 -5.77 15.64 -29.87
CA HIS A 27 -4.68 16.62 -29.93
C HIS A 27 -5.04 17.82 -30.80
N ILE A 28 -5.51 17.61 -32.04
CA ILE A 28 -5.91 18.69 -32.95
C ILE A 28 -7.03 19.55 -32.35
N SER A 29 -7.95 18.92 -31.61
CA SER A 29 -9.04 19.63 -30.94
C SER A 29 -8.55 20.53 -29.79
N ALA A 30 -7.45 20.15 -29.13
CA ALA A 30 -6.88 20.90 -28.01
C ALA A 30 -5.83 21.94 -28.44
N ASP A 31 -4.95 21.58 -29.37
CA ASP A 31 -3.89 22.43 -29.91
C ASP A 31 -3.64 22.11 -31.40
N PRO A 32 -4.36 22.77 -32.32
CA PRO A 32 -4.28 22.47 -33.75
C PRO A 32 -2.96 22.90 -34.41
N PHE A 33 -2.18 23.76 -33.76
CA PHE A 33 -0.95 24.31 -34.34
C PHE A 33 0.32 23.59 -33.84
N ALA A 34 0.25 22.92 -32.68
CA ALA A 34 1.36 22.10 -32.22
C ALA A 34 1.50 20.79 -33.01
N PRO A 35 2.74 20.36 -33.32
CA PRO A 35 2.98 19.09 -34.00
C PRO A 35 2.59 17.90 -33.12
N PHE A 36 1.87 16.94 -33.69
CA PHE A 36 1.51 15.70 -33.01
C PHE A 36 2.75 14.80 -32.82
N ASN A 37 3.13 14.55 -31.58
CA ASN A 37 4.25 13.68 -31.25
C ASN A 37 3.76 12.27 -30.93
N PHE A 38 3.92 11.34 -31.88
CA PHE A 38 3.50 9.95 -31.74
C PHE A 38 4.05 9.28 -30.47
N VAL A 39 5.35 9.44 -30.20
CA VAL A 39 5.99 8.82 -29.03
C VAL A 39 5.43 9.36 -27.72
N ARG A 40 5.15 10.66 -27.61
CA ARG A 40 4.54 11.23 -26.40
C ARG A 40 3.08 10.80 -26.27
N ALA A 41 2.34 10.76 -27.37
CA ALA A 41 0.94 10.37 -27.39
C ALA A 41 0.74 8.94 -26.88
N THR A 42 1.61 7.99 -27.24
CA THR A 42 1.52 6.60 -26.77
C THR A 42 1.84 6.43 -25.28
N ARG A 43 2.33 7.46 -24.60
CA ARG A 43 2.68 7.43 -23.17
C ARG A 43 1.60 8.01 -22.26
N GLN A 44 0.41 8.38 -22.76
CA GLN A 44 -0.65 8.98 -21.95
C GLN A 44 -1.02 8.14 -20.71
N GLN A 45 -1.05 6.81 -20.83
CA GLN A 45 -1.38 5.90 -19.73
C GLN A 45 -0.16 5.40 -18.93
N ASN A 46 1.05 5.81 -19.34
CA ASN A 46 2.29 5.51 -18.64
C ASN A 46 3.26 6.70 -18.75
N PRO A 47 2.87 7.90 -18.27
CA PRO A 47 3.67 9.11 -18.44
C PRO A 47 4.96 9.00 -17.63
N LEU A 48 6.09 9.40 -18.20
CA LEU A 48 7.32 9.56 -17.43
C LEU A 48 7.09 10.74 -16.47
N ASP A 49 7.09 10.45 -15.17
CA ASP A 49 6.83 11.49 -14.17
C ASP A 49 8.03 12.44 -14.05
N ARG A 50 7.82 13.58 -13.38
CA ARG A 50 8.91 14.50 -13.08
C ARG A 50 9.90 13.93 -12.05
N ALA A 51 9.52 12.86 -11.35
CA ALA A 51 10.34 12.21 -10.32
C ALA A 51 11.45 11.33 -10.93
N PHE A 52 11.34 10.90 -12.19
CA PHE A 52 12.35 10.07 -12.85
C PHE A 52 13.77 10.65 -12.77
N THR A 53 13.92 11.96 -12.99
CA THR A 53 15.22 12.64 -12.82
C THR A 53 15.76 12.49 -11.40
N SER A 54 14.91 12.65 -10.37
CA SER A 54 15.32 12.49 -8.97
C SER A 54 15.69 11.04 -8.63
N HIS A 55 14.98 10.07 -9.22
CA HIS A 55 15.30 8.66 -9.08
C HIS A 55 16.66 8.32 -9.70
N LEU A 56 16.95 8.86 -10.89
CA LEU A 56 18.25 8.70 -11.55
C LEU A 56 19.39 9.36 -10.78
N ILE A 57 19.20 10.59 -10.27
CA ILE A 57 20.21 11.24 -9.41
C ILE A 57 20.53 10.34 -8.22
N HIS A 58 19.49 9.85 -7.53
CA HIS A 58 19.68 8.98 -6.38
C HIS A 58 20.37 7.66 -6.75
N PHE A 59 20.01 7.06 -7.89
CA PHE A 59 20.66 5.85 -8.41
C PHE A 59 22.16 6.07 -8.67
N LEU A 60 22.53 7.17 -9.32
CA LEU A 60 23.93 7.53 -9.58
C LEU A 60 24.69 7.77 -8.27
N GLU A 61 24.03 8.32 -7.24
CA GLU A 61 24.63 8.53 -5.93
C GLU A 61 24.92 7.23 -5.17
N VAL A 62 24.00 6.27 -5.17
CA VAL A 62 24.21 4.96 -4.52
C VAL A 62 25.16 4.07 -5.33
N GLY A 63 25.21 4.28 -6.65
CA GLY A 63 26.02 3.53 -7.62
C GLY A 63 27.42 4.06 -7.88
N LYS A 64 27.93 5.04 -7.10
CA LYS A 64 29.24 5.71 -7.37
C LYS A 64 30.44 4.78 -7.52
N ARG A 65 30.37 3.54 -7.00
CA ARG A 65 31.44 2.54 -7.08
C ARG A 65 31.43 1.71 -8.36
N ALA A 66 30.33 1.73 -9.12
CA ALA A 66 30.21 0.97 -10.36
C ALA A 66 30.93 1.70 -11.52
N PRO A 67 31.64 0.98 -12.41
CA PRO A 67 32.18 1.55 -13.63
C PRO A 67 31.05 2.17 -14.47
N TYR A 68 31.29 3.33 -15.07
CA TYR A 68 30.24 4.05 -15.78
C TYR A 68 29.62 3.25 -16.94
N ASP A 69 30.41 2.42 -17.63
CA ASP A 69 29.89 1.60 -18.72
C ASP A 69 28.82 0.60 -18.23
N GLU A 70 28.97 0.08 -17.01
CA GLU A 70 27.99 -0.80 -16.36
C GLU A 70 26.77 0.02 -15.90
N THR A 71 26.99 1.18 -15.30
CA THR A 71 25.92 2.13 -14.94
C THR A 71 25.09 2.55 -16.14
N ALA A 72 25.71 2.81 -17.29
CA ALA A 72 25.04 3.17 -18.52
C ALA A 72 24.20 2.02 -19.07
N ALA A 73 24.73 0.79 -19.07
CA ALA A 73 23.99 -0.40 -19.47
C ALA A 73 22.81 -0.70 -18.52
N TYR A 74 22.97 -0.47 -17.21
CA TYR A 74 21.91 -0.57 -16.22
C TYR A 74 20.76 0.41 -16.52
N ILE A 75 21.08 1.71 -16.68
CA ILE A 75 20.09 2.74 -16.99
C ILE A 75 19.41 2.44 -18.33
N ALA A 76 20.18 2.06 -19.35
CA ALA A 76 19.65 1.74 -20.67
C ALA A 76 18.69 0.55 -20.64
N SER A 77 19.00 -0.51 -19.90
CA SER A 77 18.11 -1.68 -19.79
C SER A 77 16.83 -1.39 -18.99
N ALA A 78 16.91 -0.55 -17.94
CA ALA A 78 15.72 -0.07 -17.22
C ALA A 78 14.83 0.81 -18.11
N ILE A 79 15.42 1.69 -18.92
CA ILE A 79 14.71 2.48 -19.93
C ILE A 79 14.08 1.57 -20.99
N LEU A 80 14.79 0.53 -21.46
CA LEU A 80 14.25 -0.42 -22.44
C LEU A 80 12.99 -1.10 -21.91
N MET A 81 13.03 -1.59 -20.67
CA MET A 81 11.89 -2.20 -19.98
C MET A 81 10.72 -1.21 -19.91
N ASP A 82 10.95 0.02 -19.43
CA ASP A 82 9.89 1.01 -19.31
C ASP A 82 9.30 1.47 -20.65
N ALA A 83 10.15 1.63 -21.67
CA ALA A 83 9.80 2.19 -22.97
C ALA A 83 9.06 1.19 -23.85
N TYR A 84 9.37 -0.11 -23.73
CA TYR A 84 8.85 -1.17 -24.59
C TYR A 84 8.18 -2.31 -23.82
N PRO A 85 7.09 -2.05 -23.06
CA PRO A 85 6.29 -3.14 -22.52
C PRO A 85 5.63 -3.95 -23.65
N PRO A 86 5.28 -5.23 -23.42
CA PRO A 86 4.45 -6.00 -24.33
C PRO A 86 3.23 -5.22 -24.83
N GLY A 87 2.98 -5.28 -26.14
CA GLY A 87 1.93 -4.49 -26.81
C GLY A 87 2.38 -3.10 -27.28
N MET A 88 3.49 -2.56 -26.79
CA MET A 88 4.03 -1.28 -27.26
C MET A 88 4.47 -1.36 -28.73
N HIS A 89 4.17 -0.31 -29.49
CA HIS A 89 4.70 -0.16 -30.84
C HIS A 89 6.23 0.02 -30.79
N ARG A 90 6.96 -0.72 -31.61
CA ARG A 90 8.43 -0.77 -31.61
C ARG A 90 9.06 0.45 -32.30
N PHE A 91 8.80 1.66 -31.78
CA PHE A 91 9.41 2.90 -32.26
C PHE A 91 10.94 2.81 -32.28
N GLN A 92 11.59 3.69 -33.05
CA GLN A 92 13.05 3.75 -33.07
C GLN A 92 13.60 4.18 -31.70
N PRO A 93 14.54 3.43 -31.09
CA PRO A 93 15.03 3.69 -29.74
C PRO A 93 15.69 5.05 -29.55
N SER A 94 16.42 5.55 -30.54
CA SER A 94 17.01 6.90 -30.50
C SER A 94 15.94 7.99 -30.41
N THR A 95 14.85 7.86 -31.19
CA THR A 95 13.72 8.80 -31.16
C THR A 95 13.00 8.74 -29.81
N VAL A 96 12.79 7.54 -29.26
CA VAL A 96 12.17 7.35 -27.95
C VAL A 96 13.03 7.97 -26.84
N PHE A 97 14.33 7.67 -26.82
CA PHE A 97 15.27 8.22 -25.84
C PHE A 97 15.30 9.74 -25.88
N ARG A 98 15.49 10.33 -27.07
CA ARG A 98 15.57 11.79 -27.24
C ARG A 98 14.28 12.51 -26.89
N THR A 99 13.13 11.86 -27.10
CA THR A 99 11.81 12.47 -26.85
C THR A 99 11.39 12.40 -25.39
N LEU A 100 11.74 11.31 -24.69
CA LEU A 100 11.22 11.00 -23.35
C LEU A 100 12.28 11.05 -22.24
N TYR A 101 13.49 10.51 -22.47
CA TYR A 101 14.43 10.19 -21.38
C TYR A 101 15.68 11.08 -21.38
N ARG A 102 16.11 11.60 -22.53
CA ARG A 102 17.38 12.30 -22.69
C ARG A 102 17.54 13.46 -21.70
N ASP A 103 16.52 14.31 -21.58
CA ASP A 103 16.61 15.50 -20.72
C ASP A 103 16.76 15.10 -19.24
N ALA A 104 16.01 14.10 -18.78
CA ALA A 104 16.11 13.58 -17.42
C ALA A 104 17.48 12.93 -17.16
N CYS A 105 17.99 12.12 -18.10
CA CYS A 105 19.32 11.52 -18.00
C CYS A 105 20.42 12.60 -17.98
N TYR A 106 20.30 13.61 -18.84
CA TYR A 106 21.26 14.72 -18.91
C TYR A 106 21.32 15.49 -17.60
N LEU A 107 20.16 15.92 -17.09
CA LEU A 107 20.06 16.65 -15.83
C LEU A 107 20.59 15.82 -14.64
N ALA A 108 20.29 14.52 -14.60
CA ALA A 108 20.80 13.64 -13.56
C ALA A 108 22.34 13.51 -13.61
N LEU A 109 22.92 13.38 -14.80
CA LEU A 109 24.37 13.32 -14.98
C LEU A 109 25.05 14.66 -14.66
N GLN A 110 24.44 15.80 -14.99
CA GLN A 110 24.95 17.12 -14.59
C GLN A 110 25.07 17.29 -13.07
N HIS A 111 24.20 16.61 -12.30
CA HIS A 111 24.29 16.62 -10.84
C HIS A 111 25.52 15.84 -10.32
N CYS A 112 26.03 14.88 -11.08
CA CYS A 112 27.15 14.03 -10.69
C CYS A 112 28.49 14.44 -11.31
N TYR A 113 28.49 15.17 -12.43
CA TYR A 113 29.67 15.52 -13.19
C TYR A 113 29.70 17.01 -13.54
N SER A 114 30.81 17.68 -13.24
CA SER A 114 30.94 19.14 -13.39
C SER A 114 31.18 19.60 -14.83
N ALA A 115 31.69 18.74 -15.71
CA ALA A 115 32.07 19.09 -17.08
C ALA A 115 30.99 18.66 -18.08
N ASP A 116 30.39 19.64 -18.76
CA ASP A 116 29.29 19.42 -19.72
C ASP A 116 29.66 18.45 -20.86
N VAL A 117 30.92 18.51 -21.32
CA VAL A 117 31.45 17.56 -22.32
C VAL A 117 31.35 16.11 -21.82
N VAL A 118 31.68 15.86 -20.56
CA VAL A 118 31.60 14.52 -19.96
C VAL A 118 30.16 14.05 -19.86
N VAL A 119 29.26 14.92 -19.39
CA VAL A 119 27.81 14.65 -19.31
C VAL A 119 27.25 14.27 -20.68
N SER A 120 27.62 15.01 -21.73
CA SER A 120 27.14 14.75 -23.09
C SER A 120 27.60 13.38 -23.63
N ILE A 121 28.87 13.01 -23.39
CA ILE A 121 29.45 11.72 -23.80
C ILE A 121 28.77 10.58 -23.04
N GLN A 122 28.57 10.75 -21.74
CA GLN A 122 27.93 9.80 -20.86
C GLN A 122 26.45 9.58 -21.22
N CYS A 123 25.70 10.65 -21.46
CA CYS A 123 24.32 10.56 -21.92
C CYS A 123 24.21 9.85 -23.28
N ARG A 124 25.14 10.11 -24.20
CA ARG A 124 25.24 9.38 -25.48
C ARG A 124 25.51 7.89 -25.28
N LYS A 125 26.38 7.51 -24.33
CA LYS A 125 26.61 6.09 -24.00
C LYS A 125 25.34 5.38 -23.55
N ILE A 126 24.45 6.03 -22.80
CA ILE A 126 23.14 5.46 -22.42
C ILE A 126 22.29 5.21 -23.67
N GLU A 127 22.24 6.17 -24.58
CA GLU A 127 21.52 6.04 -25.87
C GLU A 127 22.08 4.87 -26.70
N ASP A 128 23.41 4.78 -26.85
CA ASP A 128 24.06 3.72 -27.64
C ASP A 128 23.79 2.33 -27.04
N ARG A 129 23.84 2.20 -25.71
CA ARG A 129 23.50 0.94 -25.02
C ARG A 129 22.03 0.57 -25.20
N LEU A 130 21.11 1.53 -25.13
CA LEU A 130 19.69 1.30 -25.34
C LEU A 130 19.41 0.79 -26.76
N ILE A 131 20.09 1.35 -27.77
CA ILE A 131 19.96 0.91 -29.16
C ILE A 131 20.40 -0.55 -29.30
N GLY A 132 21.56 -0.93 -28.75
CA GLY A 132 22.05 -2.31 -28.79
C GLY A 132 21.11 -3.32 -28.10
N LEU A 133 20.62 -2.98 -26.90
CA LEU A 133 19.67 -3.83 -26.17
C LEU A 133 18.33 -3.96 -26.90
N PHE A 134 17.87 -2.90 -27.57
CA PHE A 134 16.67 -2.95 -28.39
C PHE A 134 16.83 -3.86 -29.61
N GLU A 135 18.01 -3.86 -30.25
CA GLU A 135 18.31 -4.76 -31.35
C GLU A 135 18.26 -6.22 -30.89
N GLU A 136 18.88 -6.56 -29.76
CA GLU A 136 18.79 -7.88 -29.12
C GLU A 136 17.33 -8.28 -28.87
N MET A 137 16.55 -7.40 -28.24
CA MET A 137 15.11 -7.61 -27.98
C MET A 137 14.33 -7.95 -29.26
N VAL A 138 14.62 -7.28 -30.38
CA VAL A 138 13.91 -7.49 -31.65
C VAL A 138 14.37 -8.76 -32.35
N VAL A 139 15.68 -9.01 -32.41
CA VAL A 139 16.27 -10.17 -33.10
C VAL A 139 15.86 -11.47 -32.41
N ASP A 140 15.99 -11.52 -31.08
CA ASP A 140 15.70 -12.73 -30.30
C ASP A 140 14.21 -12.86 -29.96
N SER A 141 13.39 -11.86 -30.31
CA SER A 141 11.98 -11.76 -29.91
C SER A 141 11.77 -11.91 -28.39
N THR A 142 12.76 -11.49 -27.60
CA THR A 142 12.75 -11.56 -26.15
C THR A 142 12.01 -10.34 -25.58
N PRO A 143 11.13 -10.48 -24.57
CA PRO A 143 10.52 -9.34 -23.91
C PRO A 143 11.56 -8.42 -23.25
N SER A 144 11.33 -7.10 -23.29
CA SER A 144 12.23 -6.09 -22.72
C SER A 144 12.56 -6.31 -21.23
N TRP A 145 11.62 -6.83 -20.44
CA TRP A 145 11.83 -7.11 -19.02
C TRP A 145 12.84 -8.27 -18.80
N GLU A 146 12.89 -9.25 -19.70
CA GLU A 146 13.81 -10.39 -19.63
C GLU A 146 15.22 -9.97 -20.06
N ILE A 147 15.35 -9.10 -21.06
CA ILE A 147 16.63 -8.44 -21.41
C ILE A 147 17.17 -7.68 -20.19
N HIS A 148 16.30 -6.91 -19.51
CA HIS A 148 16.67 -6.19 -18.30
C HIS A 148 17.09 -7.15 -17.16
N ARG A 149 16.37 -8.25 -16.93
CA ARG A 149 16.76 -9.27 -15.94
C ARG A 149 18.18 -9.77 -16.16
N ARG A 150 18.50 -10.18 -17.39
CA ARG A 150 19.84 -10.71 -17.73
C ARG A 150 20.93 -9.68 -17.52
N ASN A 151 20.67 -8.41 -17.87
CA ASN A 151 21.60 -7.32 -17.60
C ASN A 151 21.85 -7.16 -16.09
N LEU A 152 20.80 -7.17 -15.27
CA LEU A 152 20.93 -7.08 -13.81
C LEU A 152 21.75 -8.24 -13.23
N GLU A 153 21.48 -9.46 -13.68
CA GLU A 153 22.20 -10.66 -13.26
C GLU A 153 23.70 -10.57 -13.58
N SER A 154 24.07 -10.10 -14.78
CA SER A 154 25.48 -9.92 -15.16
C SER A 154 26.22 -8.86 -14.33
N GLN A 155 25.47 -7.90 -13.75
CA GLN A 155 26.01 -6.74 -13.05
C GLN A 155 25.90 -6.83 -11.53
N GLY A 156 25.27 -7.89 -10.98
CA GLY A 156 24.93 -8.00 -9.56
C GLY A 156 26.09 -7.69 -8.61
N LYS A 157 27.32 -8.06 -8.97
CA LYS A 157 28.56 -7.80 -8.18
C LYS A 157 28.79 -6.31 -7.85
N PHE A 158 28.35 -5.38 -8.68
CA PHE A 158 28.53 -3.95 -8.47
C PHE A 158 27.43 -3.33 -7.58
N TRP A 159 26.27 -3.99 -7.51
CA TRP A 159 25.05 -3.45 -6.91
C TRP A 159 24.65 -4.14 -5.60
N THR A 160 25.40 -5.16 -5.16
CA THR A 160 25.15 -5.91 -3.92
C THR A 160 25.00 -5.01 -2.69
N HIS A 161 25.76 -3.91 -2.61
CA HIS A 161 25.74 -2.99 -1.47
C HIS A 161 24.90 -1.73 -1.69
N ALA A 162 24.34 -1.54 -2.89
CA ALA A 162 23.48 -0.40 -3.20
C ALA A 162 22.10 -0.67 -2.62
N LEU A 163 21.70 0.10 -1.61
CA LEU A 163 20.37 0.00 -0.98
C LEU A 163 19.66 1.34 -1.16
N SER A 164 18.35 1.29 -1.43
CA SER A 164 17.54 2.49 -1.61
C SER A 164 16.12 2.27 -1.11
N ASN A 165 15.64 3.24 -0.35
CA ASN A 165 14.23 3.38 0.04
C ASN A 165 13.52 4.50 -0.74
N LYS A 166 14.21 5.16 -1.67
CA LYS A 166 13.67 6.25 -2.51
C LYS A 166 13.43 5.80 -3.94
N THR A 167 14.28 4.92 -4.46
CA THR A 167 14.25 4.47 -5.83
C THR A 167 14.26 2.96 -5.86
N CYS A 168 13.25 2.36 -6.50
CA CYS A 168 13.28 0.96 -6.86
C CYS A 168 14.44 0.75 -7.83
N LEU A 169 15.49 0.09 -7.36
CA LEU A 169 16.71 -0.11 -8.14
C LEU A 169 16.46 -0.96 -9.39
N VAL A 170 15.37 -1.74 -9.45
CA VAL A 170 14.97 -2.47 -10.65
C VAL A 170 14.53 -1.51 -11.76
N CYS A 171 13.45 -0.73 -11.57
CA CYS A 171 12.92 0.12 -12.66
C CYS A 171 13.53 1.53 -12.75
N LEU A 172 14.26 1.98 -11.74
CA LEU A 172 14.82 3.34 -11.63
C LEU A 172 13.79 4.48 -11.74
N ARG A 173 12.51 4.17 -11.53
CA ARG A 173 11.41 5.12 -11.80
C ARG A 173 10.39 5.26 -10.68
N ARG A 174 10.26 4.28 -9.77
CA ARG A 174 9.22 4.27 -8.74
C ARG A 174 9.82 4.20 -7.36
N TYR A 175 9.07 4.64 -6.36
CA TYR A 175 9.37 4.33 -4.97
C TYR A 175 9.29 2.82 -4.73
N PRO A 176 10.25 2.22 -4.00
CA PRO A 176 10.16 0.82 -3.64
C PRO A 176 9.24 0.65 -2.44
N GLU A 177 8.53 -0.48 -2.40
CA GLU A 177 7.45 -0.73 -1.45
C GLU A 177 7.67 -2.00 -0.63
N HIS A 178 8.35 -2.99 -1.23
CA HIS A 178 8.59 -4.30 -0.64
C HIS A 178 10.08 -4.53 -0.50
N THR A 179 10.54 -4.95 0.68
CA THR A 179 11.97 -5.12 0.95
C THR A 179 12.31 -6.57 1.27
N PRO A 180 13.04 -7.28 0.39
CA PRO A 180 13.52 -8.64 0.67
C PRO A 180 14.61 -8.62 1.75
N VAL A 181 14.98 -9.81 2.26
CA VAL A 181 15.97 -9.97 3.35
C VAL A 181 17.35 -9.37 3.00
N CYS A 182 17.72 -9.34 1.72
CA CYS A 182 18.96 -8.71 1.26
C CYS A 182 18.93 -7.17 1.28
N GLY A 183 17.75 -6.56 1.46
CA GLY A 183 17.56 -5.10 1.56
C GLY A 183 17.27 -4.39 0.23
N HIS A 184 17.35 -5.06 -0.92
CA HIS A 184 17.08 -4.45 -2.23
C HIS A 184 15.58 -4.28 -2.48
N SER A 185 15.03 -3.16 -2.03
CA SER A 185 13.59 -2.90 -2.10
C SER A 185 13.06 -2.77 -3.56
N ILE A 186 11.84 -3.26 -3.79
CA ILE A 186 11.16 -3.39 -5.08
C ILE A 186 9.76 -2.73 -5.03
N CYS A 187 9.31 -2.10 -6.13
CA CYS A 187 7.98 -1.50 -6.24
C CYS A 187 6.91 -2.51 -6.71
N ASP A 188 5.62 -2.21 -6.51
CA ASP A 188 4.49 -3.07 -6.89
C ASP A 188 4.57 -3.53 -8.36
N THR A 189 4.84 -2.61 -9.28
CA THR A 189 4.95 -2.95 -10.70
C THR A 189 6.09 -3.93 -10.97
N CYS A 190 7.25 -3.76 -10.34
CA CYS A 190 8.35 -4.70 -10.49
C CYS A 190 8.06 -6.03 -9.78
N THR A 191 7.28 -6.04 -8.70
CA THR A 191 6.77 -7.27 -8.08
C THR A 191 5.91 -8.04 -9.07
N GLU A 192 4.99 -7.38 -9.78
CA GLU A 192 4.18 -8.03 -10.82
C GLU A 192 5.05 -8.57 -11.96
N VAL A 193 6.04 -7.78 -12.43
CA VAL A 193 6.92 -8.14 -13.57
C VAL A 193 7.86 -9.30 -13.26
N PHE A 194 8.46 -9.31 -12.07
CA PHE A 194 9.53 -10.26 -11.72
C PHE A 194 9.09 -11.35 -10.73
N GLY A 195 7.91 -11.23 -10.11
CA GLY A 195 7.38 -12.22 -9.19
C GLY A 195 6.62 -13.35 -9.90
N GLU A 196 6.70 -14.55 -9.33
CA GLU A 196 5.86 -15.68 -9.74
C GLU A 196 4.49 -15.52 -9.08
N PRO A 197 3.39 -15.48 -9.84
CA PRO A 197 2.09 -15.29 -9.23
C PRO A 197 1.59 -16.59 -8.57
N CYS A 198 0.97 -16.46 -7.41
CA CYS A 198 0.44 -17.59 -6.63
C CYS A 198 -0.75 -18.24 -7.36
N PRO A 199 -0.75 -19.57 -7.59
CA PRO A 199 -1.87 -20.25 -8.25
C PRO A 199 -3.21 -20.10 -7.51
N HIS A 200 -3.18 -20.01 -6.18
CA HIS A 200 -4.35 -20.11 -5.31
C HIS A 200 -4.81 -18.79 -4.67
N ALA A 201 -4.11 -17.69 -4.94
CA ALA A 201 -4.42 -16.38 -4.38
C ALA A 201 -4.43 -15.32 -5.49
N ASP A 202 -5.42 -14.44 -5.45
CA ASP A 202 -5.48 -13.29 -6.37
C ASP A 202 -4.50 -12.21 -5.94
N ASN A 203 -3.77 -11.65 -6.91
CA ASN A 203 -2.82 -10.55 -6.72
C ASN A 203 -1.72 -10.84 -5.67
N GLU A 204 -1.33 -12.10 -5.52
CA GLU A 204 -0.21 -12.51 -4.66
C GLU A 204 0.95 -13.04 -5.51
N TYR A 205 2.16 -12.59 -5.20
CA TYR A 205 3.37 -12.85 -5.97
C TYR A 205 4.50 -13.32 -5.05
N ILE A 206 5.30 -14.28 -5.53
CA ILE A 206 6.46 -14.81 -4.83
C ILE A 206 7.71 -14.43 -5.61
N ILE A 207 8.59 -13.68 -4.97
CA ILE A 207 9.93 -13.40 -5.47
C ILE A 207 10.88 -14.36 -4.74
N ARG A 208 11.42 -15.35 -5.45
CA ARG A 208 12.30 -16.39 -4.88
C ARG A 208 13.76 -15.97 -4.76
N GLN A 209 14.15 -14.98 -5.56
CA GLN A 209 15.50 -14.48 -5.65
C GLN A 209 15.45 -12.98 -5.89
N CYS A 210 16.33 -12.24 -5.23
CA CYS A 210 16.43 -10.80 -5.44
C CYS A 210 16.83 -10.50 -6.90
N VAL A 211 16.02 -9.68 -7.57
CA VAL A 211 16.23 -9.26 -8.97
C VAL A 211 17.52 -8.45 -9.15
N VAL A 212 18.01 -7.77 -8.10
CA VAL A 212 19.19 -6.90 -8.19
C VAL A 212 20.50 -7.64 -7.87
N CYS A 213 20.53 -8.43 -6.79
CA CYS A 213 21.77 -9.04 -6.30
C CYS A 213 21.80 -10.57 -6.39
N GLY A 214 20.71 -11.21 -6.81
CA GLY A 214 20.66 -12.66 -6.94
C GLY A 214 20.65 -13.44 -5.61
N VAL A 215 20.57 -12.79 -4.45
CA VAL A 215 20.46 -13.49 -3.16
C VAL A 215 19.16 -14.28 -3.12
N GLN A 216 19.28 -15.56 -2.76
CA GLN A 216 18.14 -16.45 -2.57
C GLN A 216 17.33 -16.06 -1.33
N GLY A 217 16.01 -16.03 -1.47
CA GLY A 217 15.11 -15.70 -0.39
C GLY A 217 13.69 -15.56 -0.90
N SER A 218 12.71 -16.10 -0.18
CA SER A 218 11.30 -15.96 -0.55
C SER A 218 10.73 -14.68 0.04
N LEU A 219 10.27 -13.77 -0.81
CA LEU A 219 9.44 -12.64 -0.45
C LEU A 219 8.06 -12.87 -1.07
N THR A 220 7.05 -13.09 -0.24
CA THR A 220 5.65 -13.14 -0.67
C THR A 220 5.03 -11.76 -0.53
N VAL A 221 4.51 -11.23 -1.62
CA VAL A 221 3.86 -9.91 -1.70
C VAL A 221 2.41 -10.08 -2.08
N ARG A 222 1.49 -9.50 -1.30
CA ARG A 222 0.07 -9.42 -1.66
C ARG A 222 -0.28 -7.99 -2.01
N LEU A 223 -0.69 -7.78 -3.27
CA LEU A 223 -1.12 -6.49 -3.78
C LEU A 223 -2.64 -6.35 -3.66
N LYS A 224 -3.12 -5.14 -3.37
CA LYS A 224 -4.54 -4.82 -3.44
C LYS A 224 -5.00 -4.99 -4.90
N PRO A 225 -6.07 -5.76 -5.17
CA PRO A 225 -6.64 -5.80 -6.51
C PRO A 225 -6.94 -4.37 -7.02
N PRO A 226 -6.66 -4.03 -8.28
CA PRO A 226 -6.86 -2.68 -8.79
C PRO A 226 -8.28 -2.16 -8.60
N THR A 227 -9.25 -3.06 -8.77
CA THR A 227 -10.68 -2.74 -8.73
C THR A 227 -11.30 -2.79 -7.34
N ALA A 228 -10.56 -3.24 -6.32
CA ALA A 228 -11.00 -3.29 -4.92
C ALA A 228 -10.62 -2.00 -4.17
N ALA A 229 -11.38 -1.63 -3.15
CA ALA A 229 -11.01 -0.52 -2.26
C ALA A 229 -10.06 -1.00 -1.14
N PRO A 230 -9.25 -0.09 -0.57
CA PRO A 230 -8.36 -0.43 0.52
C PRO A 230 -9.13 -0.72 1.82
N ARG A 231 -8.56 -1.58 2.66
CA ARG A 231 -9.02 -1.86 4.03
C ARG A 231 -7.96 -1.39 5.01
N VAL A 232 -8.32 -0.50 5.93
CA VAL A 232 -7.36 0.22 6.77
C VAL A 232 -7.56 -0.12 8.25
N LEU A 233 -6.45 -0.41 8.93
CA LEU A 233 -6.39 -0.57 10.39
C LEU A 233 -5.55 0.54 11.00
N SER A 234 -6.08 1.22 12.02
CA SER A 234 -5.38 2.21 12.82
C SER A 234 -5.38 1.78 14.29
N ILE A 235 -4.22 1.81 14.96
CA ILE A 235 -4.08 1.43 16.37
C ILE A 235 -3.46 2.57 17.17
N ASP A 236 -4.19 3.04 18.19
CA ASP A 236 -3.76 4.09 19.09
C ASP A 236 -2.55 3.67 19.95
N GLY A 237 -1.78 4.67 20.40
CA GLY A 237 -0.76 4.50 21.42
C GLY A 237 -1.31 4.60 22.85
N GLY A 238 -0.69 3.89 23.80
CA GLY A 238 -1.16 3.95 25.19
C GLY A 238 -0.34 3.17 26.23
N GLY A 239 0.88 2.75 25.91
CA GLY A 239 1.70 1.94 26.82
C GLY A 239 1.07 0.55 27.09
N PRO A 240 1.05 0.06 28.35
CA PRO A 240 0.42 -1.22 28.73
C PRO A 240 -1.05 -1.34 28.34
N ARG A 241 -1.75 -0.21 28.16
CA ARG A 241 -3.13 -0.18 27.64
C ARG A 241 -3.26 -0.71 26.21
N GLY A 242 -2.15 -0.93 25.49
CA GLY A 242 -2.12 -1.65 24.21
C GLY A 242 -2.66 -3.08 24.28
N VAL A 243 -2.89 -3.64 25.47
CA VAL A 243 -3.63 -4.89 25.62
C VAL A 243 -5.10 -4.78 25.19
N ILE A 244 -5.71 -3.59 25.29
CA ILE A 244 -7.11 -3.33 24.88
C ILE A 244 -7.31 -3.52 23.37
N PRO A 245 -6.54 -2.86 22.48
CA PRO A 245 -6.68 -3.10 21.04
C PRO A 245 -6.33 -4.53 20.64
N LEU A 246 -5.39 -5.20 21.34
CA LEU A 246 -5.13 -6.63 21.14
C LEU A 246 -6.33 -7.51 21.51
N GLU A 247 -7.04 -7.20 22.60
CA GLU A 247 -8.28 -7.88 22.97
C GLU A 247 -9.36 -7.71 21.90
N ASN A 248 -9.56 -6.49 21.41
CA ASN A 248 -10.54 -6.23 20.36
C ASN A 248 -10.20 -6.97 19.06
N LEU A 249 -8.91 -7.05 18.69
CA LEU A 249 -8.48 -7.88 17.56
C LEU A 249 -8.74 -9.37 17.79
N GLU A 250 -8.57 -9.85 19.02
CA GLU A 250 -8.82 -11.25 19.38
C GLU A 250 -10.32 -11.58 19.30
N ILE A 251 -11.19 -10.69 19.77
CA ILE A 251 -12.65 -10.82 19.64
C ILE A 251 -13.07 -10.85 18.16
N LEU A 252 -12.55 -9.93 17.34
CA LEU A 252 -12.82 -9.93 15.90
C LEU A 252 -12.27 -11.22 15.23
N GLN A 253 -11.10 -11.71 15.64
CA GLN A 253 -10.52 -12.96 15.15
C GLN A 253 -11.36 -14.19 15.56
N GLU A 254 -11.91 -14.22 16.77
CA GLU A 254 -12.85 -15.25 17.24
C GLU A 254 -14.13 -15.24 16.39
N ILE A 255 -14.66 -14.03 16.10
CA ILE A 255 -15.83 -13.85 15.24
C ILE A 255 -15.53 -14.26 13.81
N ILE A 256 -14.35 -13.99 13.25
CA ILE A 256 -13.95 -14.34 11.87
C ILE A 256 -13.56 -15.83 11.75
N GLY A 257 -13.01 -16.41 12.81
CA GLY A 257 -12.54 -17.80 12.85
C GLY A 257 -11.06 -17.98 12.46
N PRO A 258 -10.44 -19.10 12.86
CA PRO A 258 -8.99 -19.30 12.81
C PRO A 258 -8.42 -19.50 11.39
N ASP A 259 -9.24 -19.95 10.44
CA ASP A 259 -8.84 -20.20 9.04
C ASP A 259 -8.62 -18.91 8.24
N LEU A 260 -8.97 -17.76 8.83
CA LEU A 260 -8.95 -16.45 8.21
C LEU A 260 -8.23 -15.46 9.15
N PRO A 261 -6.89 -15.34 9.05
CA PRO A 261 -6.12 -14.43 9.89
C PRO A 261 -6.58 -12.99 9.67
N ILE A 262 -7.04 -12.31 10.72
CA ILE A 262 -7.56 -10.94 10.63
C ILE A 262 -6.49 -9.96 10.12
N SER A 263 -5.23 -10.25 10.39
CA SER A 263 -4.08 -9.49 9.88
C SER A 263 -4.01 -9.47 8.35
N ASP A 264 -4.52 -10.50 7.66
CA ASP A 264 -4.50 -10.62 6.20
C ASP A 264 -5.66 -9.83 5.53
N PHE A 265 -6.59 -9.27 6.32
CA PHE A 265 -7.70 -8.46 5.81
C PHE A 265 -7.39 -6.97 5.68
N PHE A 266 -6.22 -6.48 6.10
CA PHE A 266 -5.91 -5.05 6.02
C PHE A 266 -4.80 -4.80 5.01
N ASP A 267 -5.07 -3.92 4.06
CA ASP A 267 -4.11 -3.53 3.01
C ASP A 267 -3.12 -2.47 3.54
N LEU A 268 -3.54 -1.68 4.55
CA LEU A 268 -2.72 -0.71 5.29
C LEU A 268 -2.97 -0.81 6.80
N LYS A 269 -1.89 -0.90 7.58
CA LYS A 269 -1.92 -0.93 9.05
C LYS A 269 -1.05 0.19 9.63
N VAL A 270 -1.61 1.09 10.43
CA VAL A 270 -0.85 2.20 11.01
C VAL A 270 -0.97 2.19 12.53
N GLY A 271 0.15 2.37 13.21
CA GLY A 271 0.20 2.37 14.68
C GLY A 271 1.05 3.50 15.25
N SER A 272 0.67 3.96 16.43
CA SER A 272 1.43 4.91 17.25
C SER A 272 1.86 4.24 18.56
N SER A 273 3.09 4.44 19.03
CA SER A 273 3.58 3.90 20.30
C SER A 273 3.36 2.38 20.44
N SER A 274 2.70 1.92 21.51
CA SER A 274 2.31 0.52 21.69
C SER A 274 1.49 -0.04 20.51
N GLY A 275 0.64 0.77 19.86
CA GLY A 275 -0.05 0.41 18.62
C GLY A 275 0.92 0.14 17.46
N GLY A 276 2.01 0.91 17.36
CA GLY A 276 3.10 0.67 16.40
C GLY A 276 3.79 -0.67 16.65
N LEU A 277 4.03 -1.03 17.93
CA LEU A 277 4.60 -2.34 18.29
C LEU A 277 3.68 -3.51 17.91
N ILE A 278 2.37 -3.33 18.05
CA ILE A 278 1.37 -4.33 17.65
C ILE A 278 1.40 -4.52 16.12
N VAL A 279 1.37 -3.41 15.36
CA VAL A 279 1.46 -3.44 13.88
C VAL A 279 2.74 -4.13 13.40
N LEU A 280 3.88 -3.84 14.03
CA LEU A 280 5.15 -4.50 13.72
C LEU A 280 5.12 -6.01 14.02
N SER A 281 4.52 -6.40 15.14
CA SER A 281 4.40 -7.81 15.54
C SER A 281 3.55 -8.60 14.55
N MET A 282 2.42 -8.04 14.13
CA MET A 282 1.54 -8.67 13.14
C MET A 282 2.17 -8.73 11.75
N THR A 283 2.81 -7.65 11.31
CA THR A 283 3.19 -7.49 9.89
C THR A 283 4.60 -8.00 9.60
N MET A 284 5.57 -7.71 10.47
CA MET A 284 6.96 -8.12 10.22
C MET A 284 7.30 -9.50 10.77
N ARG A 285 6.68 -9.90 11.87
CA ARG A 285 6.92 -11.24 12.43
C ARG A 285 5.89 -12.27 11.98
N GLY A 286 4.83 -11.84 11.31
CA GLY A 286 3.73 -12.71 10.87
C GLY A 286 3.04 -13.40 12.05
N LEU A 287 3.07 -12.80 13.24
CA LEU A 287 2.49 -13.41 14.43
C LEU A 287 0.97 -13.32 14.37
N ASP A 288 0.31 -14.39 14.81
CA ASP A 288 -1.13 -14.34 15.08
C ASP A 288 -1.44 -13.42 16.28
N ILE A 289 -2.72 -13.12 16.50
CA ILE A 289 -3.13 -12.17 17.54
C ILE A 289 -2.78 -12.67 18.95
N THR A 290 -2.93 -13.96 19.21
CA THR A 290 -2.61 -14.59 20.50
C THR A 290 -1.11 -14.54 20.80
N GLN A 291 -0.27 -14.78 19.78
CA GLN A 291 1.18 -14.60 19.83
C GLN A 291 1.57 -13.14 20.02
N CYS A 292 0.91 -12.20 19.33
CA CYS A 292 1.12 -10.76 19.54
C CYS A 292 0.83 -10.36 20.98
N LYS A 293 -0.29 -10.84 21.55
CA LYS A 293 -0.68 -10.59 22.95
C LYS A 293 0.33 -11.17 23.95
N SER A 294 0.81 -12.38 23.69
CA SER A 294 1.80 -13.06 24.52
C SER A 294 3.14 -12.34 24.49
N LEU A 295 3.61 -11.94 23.30
CA LEU A 295 4.83 -11.15 23.13
C LEU A 295 4.72 -9.78 23.81
N PHE A 296 3.57 -9.11 23.66
CA PHE A 296 3.32 -7.81 24.26
C PHE A 296 3.38 -7.87 25.79
N ARG A 297 2.72 -8.86 26.40
CA ARG A 297 2.79 -9.11 27.85
C ARG A 297 4.22 -9.41 28.31
N LEU A 298 4.94 -10.27 27.59
CA LEU A 298 6.33 -10.60 27.92
C LEU A 298 7.25 -9.38 27.84
N ALA A 299 7.08 -8.54 26.82
CA ALA A 299 7.88 -7.34 26.60
C ALA A 299 7.68 -6.29 27.70
N LEU A 300 6.47 -6.22 28.27
CA LEU A 300 6.11 -5.25 29.31
C LEU A 300 6.18 -5.81 30.73
N HIS A 301 6.55 -7.08 30.93
CA HIS A 301 6.65 -7.65 32.27
C HIS A 301 7.79 -6.98 33.09
N PRO A 302 7.61 -6.69 34.39
CA PRO A 302 8.59 -5.97 35.22
C PRO A 302 10.01 -6.57 35.23
N HIS A 303 10.12 -7.90 35.20
CA HIS A 303 11.42 -8.61 35.13
C HIS A 303 12.13 -8.44 33.76
N SER A 304 11.38 -8.19 32.69
CA SER A 304 11.89 -7.88 31.34
C SER A 304 12.29 -6.42 31.19
N ALA A 305 11.60 -5.51 31.90
CA ALA A 305 11.90 -4.08 31.91
C ALA A 305 13.31 -3.79 32.46
N ALA A 306 13.85 -4.63 33.34
CA ALA A 306 15.24 -4.53 33.81
C ALA A 306 16.28 -4.64 32.67
N LEU A 307 15.97 -5.37 31.59
CA LEU A 307 16.82 -5.44 30.38
C LEU A 307 16.66 -4.22 29.45
N TRP A 308 15.55 -3.48 29.55
CA TRP A 308 15.34 -2.22 28.83
C TRP A 308 15.91 -1.02 29.60
N HIS A 309 15.92 -1.08 30.93
CA HIS A 309 16.47 -0.05 31.81
C HIS A 309 17.99 -0.14 32.02
N SER A 310 18.63 -1.28 31.75
CA SER A 310 20.06 -1.50 32.04
C SER A 310 21.04 -0.66 31.21
N ASN A 311 20.57 0.11 30.22
CA ASN A 311 21.39 1.08 29.47
C ASN A 311 20.90 2.54 29.58
N VAL A 312 20.04 2.87 30.55
CA VAL A 312 19.57 4.26 30.75
C VAL A 312 20.17 4.81 32.03
N SER A 313 21.27 5.56 31.88
CA SER A 313 21.74 6.46 32.94
C SER A 313 20.61 7.40 33.33
N ARG A 314 20.16 7.28 34.58
CA ARG A 314 19.14 8.13 35.19
C ARG A 314 19.69 9.56 35.26
N VAL A 315 19.38 10.40 34.26
CA VAL A 315 19.78 11.82 34.29
C VAL A 315 18.97 12.55 35.35
N ARG A 316 19.57 12.73 36.53
CA ARG A 316 19.22 13.84 37.43
C ARG A 316 19.72 15.13 36.77
N GLY A 317 18.88 15.76 35.96
CA GLY A 317 19.15 17.10 35.44
C GLY A 317 18.89 18.14 36.53
N LYS A 318 19.96 18.78 37.04
CA LYS A 318 19.87 20.08 37.72
C LYS A 318 19.27 21.07 36.73
N GLY A 319 18.14 21.66 37.08
CA GLY A 319 17.55 22.75 36.29
C GLY A 319 18.42 24.00 36.37
N SER A 320 18.89 24.47 35.22
CA SER A 320 19.14 25.89 34.99
C SER A 320 17.92 26.43 34.25
N GLY A 321 17.21 27.35 34.90
CA GLY A 321 16.02 27.97 34.34
C GLY A 321 16.37 28.75 33.08
N ASP A 322 15.56 28.57 32.05
CA ASP A 322 15.37 29.59 31.04
C ASP A 322 13.88 29.68 30.72
N ASN A 323 13.27 30.75 31.20
CA ASN A 323 11.87 31.07 30.99
C ASN A 323 11.72 31.65 29.58
N ASN A 324 11.34 30.83 28.62
CA ASN A 324 10.77 31.34 27.37
C ASN A 324 9.59 30.48 26.92
N VAL A 325 8.42 31.10 26.96
CA VAL A 325 7.16 30.58 26.41
C VAL A 325 7.32 30.41 24.89
N PRO A 326 7.10 29.22 24.30
CA PRO A 326 7.17 29.08 22.85
C PRO A 326 5.89 29.62 22.22
N ARG A 327 6.01 30.76 21.53
CA ARG A 327 5.07 31.21 20.51
C ARG A 327 4.89 30.13 19.43
N ARG A 328 3.64 29.99 18.96
CA ARG A 328 3.15 29.15 17.86
C ARG A 328 4.25 28.82 16.82
N ARG A 329 4.60 27.53 16.71
CA ARG A 329 5.31 26.97 15.55
C ARG A 329 4.39 25.96 14.88
N SER A 330 4.20 26.14 13.58
CA SER A 330 3.47 25.22 12.72
C SER A 330 4.25 23.90 12.67
N PHE A 331 3.67 22.83 13.20
CA PHE A 331 4.27 21.49 13.22
C PHE A 331 3.78 20.70 11.99
N HIS A 332 4.65 20.46 11.01
CA HIS A 332 4.48 19.39 10.03
C HIS A 332 5.33 18.20 10.49
N LEU A 333 4.68 17.14 10.99
CA LEU A 333 5.33 15.97 11.59
C LEU A 333 4.56 14.70 11.21
N TYR A 334 4.89 14.13 10.05
CA TYR A 334 4.50 12.76 9.71
C TYR A 334 5.64 12.12 8.91
N GLN A 335 6.35 11.16 9.51
CA GLN A 335 7.17 10.23 8.75
C GLN A 335 6.58 8.84 8.97
N LEU A 336 5.71 8.44 8.05
CA LEU A 336 5.40 7.04 7.84
C LEU A 336 6.58 6.43 7.11
N GLN A 337 7.11 5.35 7.65
CA GLN A 337 8.26 4.70 7.06
C GLN A 337 7.92 3.25 6.71
N ARG A 338 8.08 2.94 5.43
CA ARG A 338 7.74 1.65 4.82
C ARG A 338 8.93 0.71 5.01
N TYR A 339 8.71 -0.42 5.67
CA TYR A 339 9.74 -1.43 5.95
C TYR A 339 9.11 -2.82 5.83
N CYS A 340 9.85 -3.87 5.47
CA CYS A 340 9.23 -5.19 5.24
C CYS A 340 10.08 -6.36 5.74
N ALA A 341 9.39 -7.49 5.93
CA ALA A 341 9.90 -8.77 6.39
C ALA A 341 9.81 -9.84 5.29
N ALA A 342 10.17 -11.10 5.60
CA ALA A 342 10.11 -12.24 4.68
C ALA A 342 8.71 -12.52 4.09
N GLN A 343 7.65 -12.02 4.73
CA GLN A 343 6.29 -11.99 4.21
C GLN A 343 5.79 -10.55 4.26
N ASP A 344 5.41 -10.00 3.11
CA ASP A 344 4.90 -8.64 2.97
C ASP A 344 3.49 -8.66 2.41
N LYS A 345 2.57 -9.10 3.27
CA LYS A 345 1.14 -9.25 2.92
C LYS A 345 0.34 -7.96 3.07
N ALA A 346 0.92 -6.92 3.67
CA ALA A 346 0.23 -5.67 3.97
C ALA A 346 1.24 -4.53 4.21
N ARG A 347 0.89 -3.34 3.73
CA ARG A 347 1.67 -2.13 4.01
C ARG A 347 1.49 -1.71 5.46
N PHE A 348 2.51 -1.11 6.06
CA PHE A 348 2.38 -0.53 7.39
C PHE A 348 3.04 0.82 7.58
N GLY A 349 2.57 1.51 8.61
CA GLY A 349 3.05 2.82 9.03
C GLY A 349 3.30 2.89 10.53
N LEU A 350 4.39 3.54 10.92
CA LEU A 350 4.69 3.88 12.31
C LEU A 350 4.70 5.39 12.47
N LEU A 351 4.04 5.87 13.53
CA LEU A 351 4.09 7.28 13.86
C LEU A 351 5.20 7.58 14.87
N MET A 352 6.03 8.57 14.55
CA MET A 352 7.13 9.03 15.40
C MET A 352 7.18 10.55 15.43
N GLY A 353 7.41 11.13 16.61
CA GLY A 353 7.61 12.56 16.77
C GLY A 353 9.08 12.92 16.61
N ARG A 354 9.44 13.82 15.68
CA ARG A 354 10.81 14.34 15.55
C ARG A 354 11.06 15.45 16.58
N LYS A 355 12.19 15.39 17.27
CA LYS A 355 12.59 16.38 18.28
C LYS A 355 13.40 17.54 17.70
N ASP A 356 14.20 17.29 16.67
CA ASP A 356 15.13 18.27 16.10
C ASP A 356 14.61 18.88 14.78
N SER A 357 14.69 20.21 14.64
CA SER A 357 14.29 20.97 13.43
C SER A 357 15.42 21.15 12.42
N ALA A 358 16.27 20.13 12.21
CA ALA A 358 17.35 20.23 11.24
C ALA A 358 16.80 20.17 9.81
N ASP A 359 17.30 21.08 8.97
CA ASP A 359 16.93 21.27 7.57
C ASP A 359 17.01 19.94 6.79
N MET A 360 15.96 19.65 6.03
CA MET A 360 15.73 18.34 5.40
C MET A 360 16.69 18.08 4.22
N SER A 361 17.47 19.09 3.85
CA SER A 361 18.27 19.19 2.62
C SER A 361 19.63 18.47 2.69
N GLN A 362 20.18 18.18 3.87
CA GLN A 362 21.61 17.79 3.96
C GLN A 362 21.95 16.33 4.35
N HIS A 363 21.02 15.50 4.82
CA HIS A 363 21.38 14.16 5.34
C HIS A 363 20.55 13.00 4.80
N MET A 364 20.02 13.15 3.59
CA MET A 364 19.12 12.18 2.97
C MET A 364 19.82 11.01 2.27
N ASN A 365 21.16 11.01 2.22
CA ASN A 365 21.97 10.07 1.41
C ASN A 365 22.59 8.90 2.21
N ASP A 366 22.53 8.92 3.54
CA ASP A 366 23.13 7.88 4.39
C ASP A 366 22.16 6.76 4.79
N PHE A 367 20.98 6.72 4.17
CA PHE A 367 19.88 5.84 4.55
C PHE A 367 20.09 4.35 4.25
N ALA A 368 21.00 4.05 3.34
CA ALA A 368 21.32 2.69 2.91
C ALA A 368 21.94 1.84 4.03
N GLN A 369 22.48 2.46 5.09
CA GLN A 369 23.15 1.73 6.16
C GLN A 369 22.54 2.02 7.54
N ILE A 370 21.92 0.97 8.10
CA ILE A 370 21.86 0.69 9.53
C ILE A 370 20.87 1.58 10.32
N SER A 371 19.61 1.19 10.27
CA SER A 371 18.80 1.15 11.51
C SER A 371 18.02 -0.15 11.54
N ARG A 372 18.34 -1.01 12.51
CA ARG A 372 17.57 -2.23 12.76
C ARG A 372 16.13 -1.83 13.06
N MET A 373 15.14 -2.65 12.69
CA MET A 373 13.73 -2.41 12.99
C MET A 373 13.48 -2.09 14.48
N SER A 374 14.30 -2.67 15.36
CA SER A 374 14.27 -2.38 16.79
C SER A 374 14.47 -0.90 17.12
N HIS A 375 15.19 -0.11 16.31
CA HIS A 375 15.35 1.33 16.52
C HIS A 375 14.05 2.09 16.23
N PHE A 376 13.33 1.74 15.16
CA PHE A 376 12.03 2.34 14.84
C PHE A 376 10.96 1.95 15.85
N ALA A 377 10.93 0.67 16.23
CA ALA A 377 10.08 0.17 17.31
C ALA A 377 10.31 0.93 18.63
N ARG A 378 11.57 1.20 18.98
CA ARG A 378 11.91 2.03 20.15
C ARG A 378 11.50 3.48 19.95
N ALA A 379 11.76 4.08 18.79
CA ALA A 379 11.47 5.48 18.52
C ALA A 379 9.97 5.79 18.64
N THR A 380 9.11 4.97 18.04
CA THR A 380 7.64 5.17 18.11
C THR A 380 7.09 5.06 19.54
N ALA A 381 7.72 4.25 20.40
CA ALA A 381 7.29 4.03 21.79
C ALA A 381 8.10 4.85 22.83
N SER A 382 8.96 5.79 22.40
CA SER A 382 9.83 6.56 23.30
C SER A 382 9.09 7.73 23.95
N ALA A 383 8.12 7.44 24.82
CA ALA A 383 7.27 8.44 25.46
C ALA A 383 8.08 9.33 26.42
N PRO A 384 8.05 10.67 26.25
CA PRO A 384 8.69 11.58 27.20
C PRO A 384 8.24 11.35 28.64
N LEU A 385 9.10 11.68 29.60
CA LEU A 385 8.97 11.34 31.03
C LEU A 385 9.16 9.84 31.37
N PHE A 386 9.00 8.92 30.42
CA PHE A 386 9.24 7.48 30.61
C PHE A 386 10.54 7.00 29.96
N PHE A 387 10.80 7.43 28.73
CA PHE A 387 11.94 6.97 27.92
C PHE A 387 12.72 8.13 27.30
N SER A 388 14.01 7.91 27.08
CA SER A 388 14.89 8.83 26.36
C SER A 388 14.59 8.81 24.86
N THR A 389 14.81 9.95 24.20
CA THR A 389 14.71 10.04 22.73
C THR A 389 15.68 9.10 22.04
N VAL A 390 15.27 8.54 20.90
CA VAL A 390 16.07 7.64 20.08
C VAL A 390 16.68 8.42 18.92
N HIS A 391 18.00 8.37 18.81
CA HIS A 391 18.68 8.95 17.65
C HIS A 391 18.75 7.91 16.53
N LEU A 392 18.19 8.28 15.37
CA LEU A 392 18.24 7.49 14.16
C LEU A 392 19.29 8.12 13.22
N PRO A 393 20.39 7.40 12.89
CA PRO A 393 21.40 7.90 11.97
C PRO A 393 20.77 8.44 10.67
N GLY A 394 21.19 9.64 10.24
CA GLY A 394 20.66 10.31 9.04
C GLY A 394 19.26 10.93 9.17
N LEU A 395 18.49 10.57 10.20
CA LEU A 395 17.13 11.08 10.43
C LEU A 395 17.03 12.07 11.60
N GLY A 396 17.96 12.00 12.56
CA GLY A 396 17.96 12.84 13.76
C GLY A 396 17.28 12.17 14.95
N SER A 397 16.89 12.97 15.95
CA SER A 397 16.32 12.45 17.20
C SER A 397 14.79 12.35 17.16
N PHE A 398 14.26 11.20 17.58
CA PHE A 398 12.84 10.87 17.62
C PHE A 398 12.37 10.55 19.03
N GLN A 399 11.08 10.75 19.23
CA GLN A 399 10.30 10.41 20.42
C GLN A 399 8.95 9.84 19.98
N ASP A 400 8.13 9.49 20.97
CA ASP A 400 6.83 8.88 20.75
C ASP A 400 5.90 9.69 19.82
N GLY A 401 5.19 8.98 18.94
CA GLY A 401 4.24 9.54 17.99
C GLY A 401 2.98 10.13 18.63
N GLY A 402 2.68 9.78 19.88
CA GLY A 402 1.51 10.24 20.63
C GLY A 402 1.53 11.71 21.05
N LEU A 403 2.64 12.44 20.84
CA LEU A 403 2.78 13.85 21.21
C LEU A 403 2.72 14.80 20.01
N PRO A 404 2.12 16.01 20.13
CA PRO A 404 1.10 16.45 21.09
C PRO A 404 -0.35 16.22 20.62
N ARG A 405 -0.59 15.68 19.40
CA ARG A 405 -1.95 15.54 18.82
C ARG A 405 -2.23 14.26 18.02
N TYR A 406 -1.27 13.34 17.90
CA TYR A 406 -1.36 12.24 16.94
C TYR A 406 -1.32 10.86 17.59
N ASN A 407 -1.83 10.72 18.82
CA ASN A 407 -1.92 9.39 19.43
C ASN A 407 -2.83 8.41 18.69
N ASN A 408 -3.91 8.92 18.10
CA ASN A 408 -4.70 8.19 17.12
C ASN A 408 -4.13 8.49 15.72
N PRO A 409 -3.53 7.50 15.02
CA PRO A 409 -2.96 7.70 13.70
C PRO A 409 -3.99 7.60 12.56
N ALA A 410 -5.31 7.57 12.84
CA ALA A 410 -6.33 7.35 11.82
C ALA A 410 -6.29 8.38 10.68
N HIS A 411 -6.13 9.67 11.00
CA HIS A 411 -6.00 10.70 9.97
C HIS A 411 -4.75 10.50 9.09
N VAL A 412 -3.65 10.06 9.71
CA VAL A 412 -2.39 9.77 9.02
C VAL A 412 -2.54 8.54 8.11
N ALA A 413 -3.24 7.52 8.57
CA ALA A 413 -3.55 6.33 7.78
C ALA A 413 -4.45 6.66 6.58
N GLU A 414 -5.42 7.56 6.74
CA GLU A 414 -6.28 8.02 5.64
C GLU A 414 -5.47 8.79 4.58
N LEU A 415 -4.59 9.70 4.99
CA LEU A 415 -3.71 10.42 4.09
C LEU A 415 -2.74 9.48 3.36
N GLU A 416 -2.20 8.49 4.05
CA GLU A 416 -1.32 7.49 3.44
C GLU A 416 -2.07 6.59 2.47
N ALA A 417 -3.29 6.16 2.81
CA ALA A 417 -4.13 5.38 1.89
C ALA A 417 -4.39 6.17 0.59
N LYS A 418 -4.72 7.46 0.71
CA LYS A 418 -4.89 8.36 -0.45
C LYS A 418 -3.58 8.58 -1.21
N HIS A 419 -2.43 8.59 -0.54
CA HIS A 419 -1.13 8.70 -1.20
C HIS A 419 -0.74 7.41 -1.95
N LEU A 420 -1.05 6.25 -1.38
CA LEU A 420 -0.81 4.93 -1.98
C LEU A 420 -1.75 4.63 -3.14
N TRP A 421 -3.00 5.06 -3.03
CA TRP A 421 -4.06 4.82 -4.01
C TRP A 421 -4.78 6.13 -4.36
N PRO A 422 -4.11 7.07 -5.05
CA PRO A 422 -4.61 8.43 -5.30
C PRO A 422 -5.86 8.47 -6.18
N GLU A 423 -5.91 7.61 -7.19
CA GLU A 423 -7.07 7.45 -8.09
C GLU A 423 -8.06 6.39 -7.57
N GLY A 424 -7.81 5.84 -6.38
CA GLY A 424 -8.61 4.76 -5.79
C GLY A 424 -9.84 5.28 -5.03
N PRO A 425 -10.87 4.45 -4.85
CA PRO A 425 -12.00 4.78 -3.99
C PRO A 425 -11.59 4.92 -2.53
N ASP A 426 -12.41 5.60 -1.73
CA ASP A 426 -12.28 5.61 -0.27
C ASP A 426 -12.27 4.18 0.30
N PRO A 427 -11.66 3.95 1.48
CA PRO A 427 -11.57 2.63 2.06
C PRO A 427 -12.92 1.93 2.23
N ASP A 428 -13.02 0.65 1.88
CA ASP A 428 -14.23 -0.17 2.10
C ASP A 428 -14.56 -0.31 3.59
N ILE A 429 -13.51 -0.28 4.40
CA ILE A 429 -13.58 -0.36 5.85
C ILE A 429 -12.36 0.29 6.48
N PHE A 430 -12.63 1.05 7.53
CA PHE A 430 -11.63 1.69 8.36
C PHE A 430 -11.88 1.29 9.82
N ILE A 431 -11.02 0.45 10.39
CA ILE A 431 -11.10 0.06 11.80
C ILE A 431 -10.07 0.85 12.59
N THR A 432 -10.53 1.58 13.61
CA THR A 432 -9.66 2.25 14.58
C THR A 432 -9.79 1.57 15.93
N LEU A 433 -8.66 1.20 16.55
CA LEU A 433 -8.62 0.54 17.84
C LEU A 433 -8.01 1.46 18.90
N GLY A 434 -8.79 1.74 19.94
CA GLY A 434 -8.41 2.60 21.06
C GLY A 434 -7.71 1.84 22.18
N THR A 435 -6.90 2.56 22.94
CA THR A 435 -6.28 2.08 24.19
C THR A 435 -7.06 2.51 25.43
N GLY A 436 -8.37 2.68 25.29
CA GLY A 436 -9.28 3.10 26.35
C GLY A 436 -9.34 4.61 26.56
N SER A 437 -10.52 5.07 26.95
CA SER A 437 -10.84 6.49 27.15
C SER A 437 -11.52 6.74 28.49
N GLU A 438 -11.33 7.94 29.03
CA GLU A 438 -11.90 8.33 30.32
C GLU A 438 -13.30 8.95 30.14
N THR A 439 -14.28 8.46 30.90
CA THR A 439 -15.68 8.93 30.82
C THR A 439 -15.92 10.27 31.53
N ARG A 440 -15.01 10.71 32.39
CA ARG A 440 -15.14 11.93 33.19
C ARG A 440 -13.92 12.82 33.05
N CYS A 441 -14.11 14.07 32.63
CA CYS A 441 -13.15 15.12 32.98
C CYS A 441 -13.14 15.24 34.51
N ALA A 442 -11.99 14.96 35.14
CA ALA A 442 -11.79 15.26 36.56
C ALA A 442 -12.27 16.70 36.85
N LYS A 443 -13.27 16.86 37.72
CA LYS A 443 -13.71 18.18 38.18
C LYS A 443 -12.48 18.87 38.79
N PRO A 444 -12.18 20.14 38.43
CA PRO A 444 -11.12 20.86 39.12
C PRO A 444 -11.41 20.85 40.62
N SER A 445 -10.42 20.48 41.44
CA SER A 445 -10.62 20.45 42.89
C SER A 445 -11.01 21.86 43.36
N ALA A 446 -12.06 21.94 44.19
CA ALA A 446 -12.52 23.21 44.75
C ALA A 446 -11.44 23.89 45.64
N PHE A 447 -10.40 23.15 46.04
CA PHE A 447 -9.26 23.64 46.80
C PHE A 447 -7.96 23.42 46.01
N ARG A 448 -7.10 24.45 45.97
CA ARG A 448 -5.77 24.41 45.35
C ARG A 448 -4.84 23.52 46.19
N ASN A 449 -4.63 22.29 45.76
CA ASN A 449 -3.68 21.38 46.41
C ASN A 449 -2.32 21.50 45.71
N VAL A 450 -1.30 22.08 46.34
CA VAL A 450 0.02 22.32 45.71
C VAL A 450 0.67 21.03 45.16
N LEU A 451 0.42 19.88 45.81
CA LEU A 451 0.91 18.57 45.38
C LEU A 451 0.16 17.98 44.17
N VAL A 452 -1.09 18.39 43.94
CA VAL A 452 -1.95 17.89 42.85
C VAL A 452 -2.05 18.91 41.71
N ASP A 453 -2.03 20.21 42.02
CA ASP A 453 -2.16 21.35 41.09
C ASP A 453 -0.83 22.04 40.79
N GLY A 454 0.28 21.50 41.32
CA GLY A 454 1.63 21.88 40.94
C GLY A 454 1.86 21.75 39.43
N TRP A 455 2.86 22.46 38.91
CA TRP A 455 3.11 22.49 37.47
C TRP A 455 3.54 21.12 36.91
N ILE A 456 4.32 20.31 37.66
CA ILE A 456 4.75 18.98 37.22
C ILE A 456 3.57 18.01 37.07
N PRO A 457 2.70 17.78 38.09
CA PRO A 457 1.50 16.96 37.92
C PRO A 457 0.55 17.47 36.82
N ARG A 458 0.44 18.79 36.63
CA ARG A 458 -0.38 19.36 35.55
C ARG A 458 0.18 19.05 34.17
N VAL A 459 1.49 19.16 33.97
CA VAL A 459 2.16 18.78 32.71
C VAL A 459 2.02 17.29 32.47
N TYR A 460 2.20 16.46 33.49
CA TYR A 460 1.99 15.01 33.41
C TYR A 460 0.54 14.67 33.03
N ARG A 461 -0.47 15.26 33.69
CA ARG A 461 -1.89 15.06 33.32
C ARG A 461 -2.22 15.57 31.92
N ALA A 462 -1.66 16.73 31.53
CA ALA A 462 -1.85 17.26 30.18
C ALA A 462 -1.26 16.31 29.12
N MET A 463 -0.09 15.73 29.40
CA MET A 463 0.53 14.72 28.55
C MET A 463 -0.26 13.41 28.54
N GLN A 464 -0.77 12.91 29.67
CA GLN A 464 -1.62 11.72 29.68
C GLN A 464 -2.87 11.88 28.81
N ARG A 465 -3.46 13.08 28.80
CA ARG A 465 -4.60 13.40 27.92
C ARG A 465 -4.26 13.40 26.44
N THR A 466 -3.00 13.63 26.04
CA THR A 466 -2.63 13.51 24.62
C THR A 466 -2.64 12.06 24.15
N PHE A 467 -2.54 11.09 25.06
CA PHE A 467 -2.67 9.65 24.80
C PHE A 467 -4.12 9.13 24.90
N ASP A 468 -5.12 10.02 24.91
CA ASP A 468 -6.52 9.67 24.67
C ASP A 468 -6.84 10.02 23.21
N GLY A 469 -6.97 8.99 22.38
CA GLY A 469 -7.23 9.14 20.95
C GLY A 469 -8.70 9.45 20.61
N ARG A 470 -9.63 9.38 21.56
CA ARG A 470 -11.08 9.47 21.31
C ARG A 470 -11.51 10.85 20.83
N VAL A 471 -10.96 11.93 21.41
CA VAL A 471 -11.30 13.29 20.98
C VAL A 471 -10.84 13.53 19.55
N THR A 472 -9.61 13.13 19.21
CA THR A 472 -9.08 13.23 17.85
C THR A 472 -9.89 12.38 16.87
N TRP A 473 -10.30 11.17 17.28
CA TRP A 473 -11.18 10.33 16.46
C TRP A 473 -12.54 10.96 16.22
N LEU A 474 -13.18 11.52 17.26
CA LEU A 474 -14.50 12.17 17.14
C LEU A 474 -14.45 13.37 16.19
N ASP A 475 -13.40 14.21 16.25
CA ASP A 475 -13.22 15.34 15.33
C ASP A 475 -13.04 14.86 13.88
N GLN A 476 -12.30 13.77 13.66
CA GLN A 476 -12.17 13.18 12.32
C GLN A 476 -13.50 12.57 11.85
N TYR A 477 -14.15 11.75 12.67
CA TYR A 477 -15.40 11.07 12.35
C TYR A 477 -16.55 12.05 12.06
N ALA A 478 -16.59 13.19 12.76
CA ALA A 478 -17.56 14.24 12.51
C ALA A 478 -17.42 14.91 11.13
N ARG A 479 -16.25 14.82 10.50
CA ARG A 479 -15.98 15.40 9.17
C ARG A 479 -16.31 14.44 8.01
N LEU A 480 -16.55 13.17 8.31
CA LEU A 480 -16.95 12.18 7.32
C LEU A 480 -18.39 12.43 6.86
N ASP A 481 -18.67 12.12 5.60
CA ASP A 481 -20.05 12.05 5.12
C ASP A 481 -20.75 10.79 5.67
N ASP A 482 -22.08 10.77 5.59
CA ASP A 482 -22.86 9.69 6.21
C ASP A 482 -22.58 8.33 5.57
N THR A 483 -22.25 8.30 4.28
CA THR A 483 -21.83 7.08 3.58
C THR A 483 -20.48 6.56 4.06
N SER A 484 -19.50 7.42 4.34
CA SER A 484 -18.20 6.98 4.87
C SER A 484 -18.30 6.54 6.32
N LYS A 485 -19.19 7.14 7.12
CA LYS A 485 -19.42 6.76 8.52
C LYS A 485 -19.87 5.30 8.65
N GLU A 486 -20.69 4.79 7.72
CA GLU A 486 -21.13 3.37 7.70
C GLU A 486 -19.96 2.37 7.62
N HIS A 487 -18.79 2.81 7.14
CA HIS A 487 -17.61 1.98 6.94
C HIS A 487 -16.49 2.25 7.95
N HIS A 488 -16.70 3.16 8.91
CA HIS A 488 -15.73 3.53 9.93
C HIS A 488 -16.13 2.98 11.30
N PHE A 489 -15.34 2.01 11.80
CA PHE A 489 -15.56 1.38 13.09
C PHE A 489 -14.51 1.84 14.10
N ARG A 490 -14.95 2.16 15.32
CA ARG A 490 -14.07 2.47 16.44
C ARG A 490 -14.36 1.54 17.60
N PHE A 491 -13.38 0.71 17.94
CA PHE A 491 -13.42 -0.13 19.12
C PHE A 491 -12.63 0.54 20.22
N ASP A 492 -13.32 0.97 21.27
CA ASP A 492 -12.74 1.70 22.39
C ASP A 492 -13.47 1.34 23.68
N SER A 493 -12.74 1.22 24.78
CA SER A 493 -13.30 0.85 26.09
C SER A 493 -13.35 2.07 27.01
N LEU A 494 -14.45 2.22 27.73
CA LEU A 494 -14.72 3.35 28.59
C LEU A 494 -14.40 3.01 30.05
N PHE A 495 -13.63 3.86 30.71
CA PHE A 495 -13.22 3.68 32.10
C PHE A 495 -13.61 4.89 32.96
N GLY A 496 -13.85 4.65 34.26
CA GLY A 496 -14.07 5.71 35.26
C GLY A 496 -12.79 6.47 35.65
N GLY A 497 -11.65 5.91 35.29
CA GLY A 497 -10.30 6.47 35.40
C GLY A 497 -9.32 5.50 34.73
N LEU A 498 -8.38 6.04 33.96
CA LEU A 498 -7.39 5.21 33.27
C LEU A 498 -6.20 4.92 34.18
N PRO A 499 -5.68 3.67 34.21
CA PRO A 499 -4.48 3.37 34.98
C PRO A 499 -3.27 4.15 34.43
N PRO A 500 -2.28 4.49 35.28
CA PRO A 500 -1.03 5.10 34.84
C PRO A 500 -0.32 4.29 33.75
N MET A 501 0.42 4.97 32.87
CA MET A 501 1.09 4.32 31.72
C MET A 501 2.29 3.44 32.09
N ASP A 502 2.77 3.49 33.33
CA ASP A 502 3.81 2.62 33.87
C ASP A 502 3.25 1.42 34.65
N ASN A 503 1.93 1.35 34.86
CA ASN A 503 1.31 0.22 35.57
C ASN A 503 1.08 -0.95 34.62
N THR A 504 1.98 -1.94 34.67
CA THR A 504 1.89 -3.15 33.84
C THR A 504 0.94 -4.20 34.43
N ASP A 505 0.67 -4.15 35.74
CA ASP A 505 -0.15 -5.13 36.45
C ASP A 505 -1.64 -4.97 36.12
N CYS A 506 -2.02 -3.84 35.52
CA CYS A 506 -3.41 -3.60 35.11
C CYS A 506 -3.81 -4.31 33.80
N MET A 507 -2.88 -4.93 33.08
CA MET A 507 -3.14 -5.45 31.73
C MET A 507 -4.27 -6.50 31.69
N ASP A 508 -4.31 -7.41 32.67
CA ASP A 508 -5.36 -8.46 32.70
C ASP A 508 -6.73 -7.90 33.06
N TYR A 509 -6.78 -6.90 33.96
CA TYR A 509 -8.00 -6.15 34.24
C TYR A 509 -8.51 -5.43 32.98
N LEU A 510 -7.63 -4.71 32.28
CA LEU A 510 -8.00 -3.96 31.06
C LEU A 510 -8.47 -4.88 29.94
N SER A 511 -7.78 -6.01 29.71
CA SER A 511 -8.15 -7.06 28.77
C SER A 511 -9.55 -7.61 29.08
N ASN A 512 -9.82 -7.96 30.33
CA ASN A 512 -11.14 -8.45 30.73
C ASN A 512 -12.25 -7.39 30.58
N GLN A 513 -11.97 -6.14 30.95
CA GLN A 513 -12.92 -5.05 30.77
C GLN A 513 -13.23 -4.77 29.29
N ALA A 514 -12.23 -4.80 28.42
CA ALA A 514 -12.44 -4.65 26.98
C ALA A 514 -13.37 -5.74 26.44
N ARG A 515 -13.18 -6.99 26.88
CA ARG A 515 -14.07 -8.11 26.53
C ARG A 515 -15.49 -7.94 27.07
N ILE A 516 -15.66 -7.53 28.32
CA ILE A 516 -16.99 -7.29 28.91
C ILE A 516 -17.74 -6.15 28.21
N GLN A 517 -17.02 -5.10 27.83
CA GLN A 517 -17.61 -3.93 27.15
C GLN A 517 -17.80 -4.14 25.65
N SER A 518 -17.25 -5.22 25.08
CA SER A 518 -17.41 -5.52 23.66
C SER A 518 -18.87 -5.85 23.35
N SER A 519 -19.42 -5.15 22.36
CA SER A 519 -20.75 -5.44 21.82
C SER A 519 -20.63 -6.36 20.63
N TRP A 520 -21.45 -7.41 20.59
CA TRP A 520 -21.57 -8.24 19.39
C TRP A 520 -22.11 -7.44 18.20
N GLN A 521 -22.98 -6.46 18.44
CA GLN A 521 -23.58 -5.65 17.37
C GLN A 521 -22.49 -4.94 16.55
N ASP A 522 -21.56 -4.25 17.23
CA ASP A 522 -20.48 -3.52 16.56
C ASP A 522 -19.42 -4.47 15.97
N SER A 523 -19.05 -5.51 16.73
CA SER A 523 -17.97 -6.43 16.34
C SER A 523 -18.40 -7.38 15.21
N GLY A 524 -19.65 -7.85 15.25
CA GLY A 524 -20.25 -8.68 14.21
C GLY A 524 -20.47 -7.90 12.92
N GLU A 525 -20.92 -6.65 13.00
CA GLU A 525 -21.08 -5.79 11.83
C GLU A 525 -19.73 -5.48 11.16
N ALA A 526 -18.69 -5.15 11.94
CA ALA A 526 -17.35 -4.95 11.42
C ALA A 526 -16.79 -6.23 10.78
N ALA A 527 -16.99 -7.40 11.40
CA ALA A 527 -16.55 -8.68 10.85
C ALA A 527 -17.28 -9.03 9.54
N LEU A 528 -18.59 -8.85 9.47
CA LEU A 528 -19.36 -9.03 8.23
C LEU A 528 -18.90 -8.07 7.13
N THR A 529 -18.60 -6.82 7.47
CA THR A 529 -18.08 -5.83 6.52
C THR A 529 -16.66 -6.18 6.05
N LEU A 530 -15.78 -6.67 6.93
CA LEU A 530 -14.45 -7.19 6.56
C LEU A 530 -14.54 -8.41 5.62
N LEU A 531 -15.42 -9.36 5.92
CA LEU A 531 -15.62 -10.55 5.08
C LEU A 531 -16.20 -10.18 3.72
N THR A 532 -17.26 -9.36 3.68
CA THR A 532 -17.90 -8.95 2.42
C THR A 532 -17.02 -8.06 1.54
N SER A 533 -16.20 -7.18 2.13
CA SER A 533 -15.19 -6.38 1.40
C SER A 533 -14.07 -7.22 0.78
N SER A 534 -14.01 -8.53 1.05
CA SER A 534 -13.10 -9.44 0.33
C SER A 534 -13.64 -9.84 -1.04
N LEU A 535 -14.92 -9.58 -1.35
CA LEU A 535 -15.52 -9.79 -2.66
C LEU A 535 -15.43 -8.51 -3.50
N PHE A 536 -14.92 -8.63 -4.72
CA PHE A 536 -14.74 -7.52 -5.64
C PHE A 536 -15.10 -7.93 -7.07
N PHE A 537 -15.31 -6.96 -7.96
CA PHE A 537 -15.68 -7.22 -9.36
C PHE A 537 -14.53 -6.84 -10.30
N GLU A 538 -14.39 -7.59 -11.39
CA GLU A 538 -13.49 -7.29 -12.50
C GLU A 538 -14.24 -7.46 -13.82
N LEU A 539 -14.02 -6.56 -14.76
CA LEU A 539 -14.46 -6.72 -16.15
C LEU A 539 -13.57 -7.74 -16.87
N ASP A 540 -14.21 -8.58 -17.69
CA ASP A 540 -13.51 -9.55 -18.55
C ASP A 540 -12.86 -8.85 -19.76
N ALA A 541 -13.55 -7.82 -20.28
CA ALA A 541 -13.17 -7.00 -21.41
C ALA A 541 -13.94 -5.67 -21.40
N LYS A 542 -13.59 -4.75 -22.30
CA LYS A 542 -14.34 -3.51 -22.53
C LYS A 542 -15.81 -3.86 -22.86
N PRO A 543 -16.80 -3.22 -22.23
CA PRO A 543 -18.21 -3.49 -22.49
C PRO A 543 -18.57 -3.26 -23.97
N GLU A 544 -19.37 -4.15 -24.54
CA GLU A 544 -19.81 -4.07 -25.93
C GLU A 544 -21.12 -3.28 -26.05
N TYR A 545 -21.18 -2.28 -26.92
CA TYR A 545 -22.43 -1.57 -27.19
C TYR A 545 -23.34 -2.41 -28.11
N ARG A 546 -24.52 -2.80 -27.61
CA ARG A 546 -25.52 -3.60 -28.34
C ARG A 546 -26.93 -3.12 -28.00
N CYS A 547 -27.75 -2.92 -29.03
CA CYS A 547 -29.17 -2.58 -28.88
C CYS A 547 -29.46 -1.38 -27.95
N GLY A 548 -28.63 -0.34 -27.98
CA GLY A 548 -28.83 0.87 -27.17
C GLY A 548 -28.21 0.85 -25.78
N LEU A 549 -27.63 -0.28 -25.34
CA LEU A 549 -27.02 -0.44 -24.02
C LEU A 549 -25.59 -1.01 -24.15
N PHE A 550 -24.76 -0.75 -23.15
CA PHE A 550 -23.48 -1.43 -23.00
C PHE A 550 -23.68 -2.73 -22.23
N ARG A 551 -23.25 -3.84 -22.83
CA ARG A 551 -23.22 -5.15 -22.20
C ARG A 551 -21.91 -5.32 -21.43
N CYS A 552 -22.02 -5.39 -20.11
CA CYS A 552 -20.90 -5.58 -19.19
C CYS A 552 -20.78 -7.07 -18.87
N MET A 553 -19.60 -7.66 -19.11
CA MET A 553 -19.27 -9.02 -18.72
C MET A 553 -18.06 -8.99 -17.79
N GLY A 554 -18.14 -9.73 -16.69
CA GLY A 554 -17.07 -9.78 -15.72
C GLY A 554 -17.24 -10.91 -14.71
N MET A 555 -16.40 -10.88 -13.68
CA MET A 555 -16.38 -11.88 -12.62
C MET A 555 -16.36 -11.22 -11.25
N ILE A 556 -17.12 -11.78 -10.31
CA ILE A 556 -16.92 -11.54 -8.89
C ILE A 556 -15.80 -12.48 -8.42
N ARG A 557 -14.81 -11.88 -7.77
CA ARG A 557 -13.57 -12.49 -7.28
C ARG A 557 -13.48 -12.37 -5.77
N CYS A 558 -12.56 -13.09 -5.15
CA CYS A 558 -12.35 -13.08 -3.69
C CYS A 558 -10.87 -12.94 -3.36
N ARG A 559 -10.49 -11.89 -2.61
CA ARG A 559 -9.09 -11.64 -2.18
C ARG A 559 -8.69 -12.35 -0.88
N ALA A 560 -9.61 -13.10 -0.26
CA ALA A 560 -9.36 -13.97 0.89
C ALA A 560 -9.51 -15.46 0.49
N PRO A 561 -9.01 -16.43 1.29
CA PRO A 561 -9.26 -17.85 1.08
C PRO A 561 -10.77 -18.12 0.94
N PRO A 562 -11.24 -18.56 -0.24
CA PRO A 562 -12.66 -18.47 -0.57
C PRO A 562 -13.52 -19.47 0.19
N GLU A 563 -13.04 -20.70 0.40
CA GLU A 563 -13.81 -21.71 1.11
C GLU A 563 -14.04 -21.34 2.59
N PRO A 564 -13.00 -20.99 3.38
CA PRO A 564 -13.21 -20.49 4.74
C PRO A 564 -14.12 -19.27 4.81
N LEU A 565 -13.98 -18.33 3.87
CA LEU A 565 -14.78 -17.11 3.82
C LEU A 565 -16.26 -17.40 3.60
N ILE A 566 -16.59 -18.22 2.61
CA ILE A 566 -17.98 -18.58 2.28
C ILE A 566 -18.61 -19.35 3.45
N ARG A 567 -17.87 -20.33 4.00
CA ARG A 567 -18.32 -21.08 5.18
C ARG A 567 -18.62 -20.15 6.34
N LYS A 568 -17.76 -19.15 6.56
CA LYS A 568 -17.91 -18.23 7.67
C LYS A 568 -19.08 -17.26 7.51
N LEU A 569 -19.24 -16.70 6.31
CA LEU A 569 -20.41 -15.86 6.00
C LEU A 569 -21.72 -16.63 6.21
N ALA A 570 -21.78 -17.89 5.79
CA ALA A 570 -22.96 -18.74 6.01
C ALA A 570 -23.20 -19.11 7.49
N GLN A 571 -22.16 -19.14 8.33
CA GLN A 571 -22.31 -19.34 9.78
C GLN A 571 -22.83 -18.10 10.48
N LEU A 572 -22.35 -16.91 10.10
CA LEU A 572 -22.78 -15.65 10.70
C LEU A 572 -24.19 -15.27 10.23
N GLU A 573 -24.51 -15.52 8.96
CA GLU A 573 -25.79 -15.21 8.35
C GLU A 573 -26.30 -16.41 7.52
N PRO A 574 -27.06 -17.34 8.15
CA PRO A 574 -27.53 -18.58 7.49
C PRO A 574 -28.52 -18.37 6.35
N SER A 575 -29.02 -17.14 6.18
CA SER A 575 -29.91 -16.78 5.08
C SER A 575 -29.20 -16.90 3.72
N CYS A 576 -29.99 -17.00 2.65
CA CYS A 576 -29.44 -17.10 1.31
C CYS A 576 -28.66 -15.83 0.94
N GLN A 577 -27.37 -15.99 0.62
CA GLN A 577 -26.48 -14.91 0.25
C GLN A 577 -26.61 -14.60 -1.25
N GLU A 578 -27.44 -13.63 -1.60
CA GLU A 578 -27.80 -13.30 -2.99
C GLU A 578 -27.14 -12.01 -3.49
N PHE A 579 -26.78 -11.97 -4.78
CA PHE A 579 -26.16 -10.79 -5.40
C PHE A 579 -27.18 -9.86 -6.06
N PHE A 580 -26.98 -8.56 -5.90
CA PHE A 580 -27.85 -7.50 -6.42
C PHE A 580 -27.08 -6.43 -7.18
N LYS A 581 -27.65 -5.93 -8.28
CA LYS A 581 -27.25 -4.68 -8.96
C LYS A 581 -28.30 -3.61 -8.68
N ASP A 582 -27.93 -2.52 -8.01
CA ASP A 582 -28.83 -1.37 -7.77
C ASP A 582 -30.19 -1.75 -7.13
N GLY A 583 -30.24 -2.88 -6.41
CA GLY A 583 -31.48 -3.40 -5.81
C GLY A 583 -32.21 -4.48 -6.61
N LEU A 584 -31.79 -4.72 -7.85
CA LEU A 584 -32.26 -5.83 -8.69
C LEU A 584 -31.53 -7.13 -8.36
N ASN A 585 -32.26 -8.20 -8.06
CA ASN A 585 -31.67 -9.52 -7.80
C ASN A 585 -31.11 -10.10 -9.11
N LEU A 586 -29.84 -10.51 -9.10
CA LEU A 586 -29.18 -11.10 -10.27
C LEU A 586 -29.49 -12.60 -10.43
N GLY A 587 -30.17 -13.23 -9.47
CA GLY A 587 -30.45 -14.68 -9.44
C GLY A 587 -29.21 -15.53 -9.11
N LEU A 588 -28.14 -14.86 -8.66
CA LEU A 588 -26.85 -15.43 -8.30
C LEU A 588 -26.69 -15.46 -6.79
N HIS A 589 -26.01 -16.48 -6.28
CA HIS A 589 -25.76 -16.64 -4.85
C HIS A 589 -24.28 -16.95 -4.61
N LEU A 590 -23.79 -16.59 -3.43
CA LEU A 590 -22.44 -16.95 -2.99
C LEU A 590 -22.38 -18.47 -2.76
N SER A 591 -21.50 -19.17 -3.46
CA SER A 591 -21.41 -20.64 -3.38
C SER A 591 -19.98 -21.14 -3.50
N ALA A 592 -19.62 -22.15 -2.69
CA ALA A 592 -18.34 -22.86 -2.84
C ALA A 592 -18.21 -23.56 -4.21
N ASN A 593 -19.33 -23.78 -4.91
CA ASN A 593 -19.39 -24.34 -6.26
C ASN A 593 -18.77 -23.46 -7.35
N ASP A 594 -18.52 -22.18 -7.05
CA ASP A 594 -17.87 -21.21 -7.95
C ASP A 594 -16.36 -21.07 -7.64
N ILE A 595 -15.83 -21.91 -6.76
CA ILE A 595 -14.39 -22.08 -6.56
C ILE A 595 -13.85 -22.96 -7.69
N CYS A 596 -12.91 -22.42 -8.47
CA CYS A 596 -12.34 -23.15 -9.60
C CYS A 596 -11.49 -24.34 -9.12
N ALA A 597 -11.77 -25.56 -9.60
CA ALA A 597 -11.02 -26.76 -9.22
C ALA A 597 -9.53 -26.76 -9.62
N ALA A 598 -9.15 -26.00 -10.66
CA ALA A 598 -7.75 -25.92 -11.11
C ALA A 598 -6.91 -24.92 -10.31
N CYS A 599 -7.37 -23.68 -10.15
CA CYS A 599 -6.62 -22.64 -9.44
C CYS A 599 -7.10 -22.42 -8.00
N HIS A 600 -8.19 -23.02 -7.53
CA HIS A 600 -8.77 -22.84 -6.19
C HIS A 600 -9.22 -21.41 -5.83
N ARG A 601 -9.25 -20.49 -6.79
CA ARG A 601 -9.78 -19.13 -6.65
C ARG A 601 -11.28 -19.08 -6.90
N TYR A 602 -11.97 -18.19 -6.21
CA TYR A 602 -13.39 -17.91 -6.42
C TYR A 602 -13.60 -17.12 -7.71
N SER A 603 -14.55 -17.56 -8.54
CA SER A 603 -14.80 -16.95 -9.84
C SER A 603 -16.27 -17.11 -10.24
N LEU A 604 -17.09 -16.12 -9.89
CA LEU A 604 -18.51 -16.11 -10.28
C LEU A 604 -18.71 -15.16 -11.47
N SER A 605 -19.05 -15.70 -12.64
CA SER A 605 -19.35 -14.87 -13.82
C SER A 605 -20.65 -14.09 -13.64
N VAL A 606 -20.61 -12.80 -13.93
CA VAL A 606 -21.75 -11.88 -13.85
C VAL A 606 -21.80 -11.06 -15.13
N TYR A 607 -23.01 -10.81 -15.63
CA TYR A 607 -23.22 -9.83 -16.68
C TYR A 607 -24.45 -8.99 -16.37
N PHE A 608 -24.43 -7.75 -16.86
CA PHE A 608 -25.54 -6.81 -16.74
C PHE A 608 -25.39 -5.73 -17.81
N TYR A 609 -26.40 -4.87 -17.94
CA TYR A 609 -26.39 -3.75 -18.88
C TYR A 609 -26.27 -2.42 -18.14
N VAL A 610 -25.62 -1.45 -18.80
CA VAL A 610 -25.59 -0.03 -18.40
C VAL A 610 -25.93 0.84 -19.61
N ARG A 611 -26.51 2.01 -19.37
CA ARG A 611 -26.91 2.95 -20.44
C ARG A 611 -25.71 3.71 -20.99
N ASN A 612 -24.78 4.07 -20.11
CA ASN A 612 -23.54 4.74 -20.45
C ASN A 612 -22.39 4.18 -19.58
N LEU A 613 -21.15 4.30 -20.03
CA LEU A 613 -20.00 3.75 -19.30
C LEU A 613 -19.70 4.51 -18.00
N ASP A 614 -20.14 5.77 -17.89
CA ASP A 614 -19.99 6.63 -16.71
C ASP A 614 -21.07 6.39 -15.65
N GLU A 615 -22.06 5.53 -15.94
CA GLU A 615 -23.18 5.20 -15.05
C GLU A 615 -22.63 4.47 -13.84
N LYS A 616 -22.77 5.06 -12.65
CA LYS A 616 -22.41 4.39 -11.41
C LYS A 616 -23.43 3.31 -11.10
N VAL A 617 -22.94 2.08 -10.99
CA VAL A 617 -23.73 0.94 -10.53
C VAL A 617 -23.23 0.50 -9.17
N THR A 618 -24.06 -0.22 -8.42
CA THR A 618 -23.71 -0.81 -7.12
C THR A 618 -23.97 -2.31 -7.16
N LEU A 619 -22.90 -3.11 -7.12
CA LEU A 619 -23.02 -4.52 -6.79
C LEU A 619 -23.00 -4.71 -5.28
N SER A 620 -23.85 -5.62 -4.81
CA SER A 620 -24.02 -5.87 -3.38
C SER A 620 -24.40 -7.32 -3.10
N LEU A 621 -24.03 -7.80 -1.91
CA LEU A 621 -24.42 -9.08 -1.36
C LEU A 621 -25.48 -8.85 -0.27
N ARG A 622 -26.62 -9.52 -0.37
CA ARG A 622 -27.64 -9.52 0.68
C ARG A 622 -27.32 -10.63 1.69
N LEU A 623 -27.30 -10.26 2.96
CA LEU A 623 -27.09 -11.13 4.12
C LEU A 623 -28.29 -10.92 5.06
N GLY A 624 -29.32 -11.73 4.88
CA GLY A 624 -30.57 -11.65 5.66
C GLY A 624 -31.30 -10.34 5.38
N ALA A 625 -31.52 -9.56 6.44
CA ALA A 625 -32.12 -8.23 6.34
C ALA A 625 -31.13 -7.15 5.87
N THR A 626 -29.83 -7.43 5.91
CA THR A 626 -28.79 -6.45 5.59
C THR A 626 -28.30 -6.60 4.15
N LYS A 627 -27.90 -5.49 3.53
CA LYS A 627 -27.33 -5.45 2.19
C LYS A 627 -25.96 -4.80 2.29
N ARG A 628 -24.90 -5.50 1.90
CA ARG A 628 -23.52 -5.02 1.94
C ARG A 628 -23.00 -4.84 0.53
N ARG A 629 -22.32 -3.72 0.25
CA ARG A 629 -21.73 -3.45 -1.05
C ARG A 629 -20.53 -4.37 -1.27
N LEU A 630 -20.29 -4.76 -2.51
CA LEU A 630 -19.00 -5.35 -2.87
C LEU A 630 -17.93 -4.25 -2.83
N SER A 631 -16.68 -4.67 -2.72
CA SER A 631 -15.53 -3.78 -2.66
C SER A 631 -15.54 -2.74 -3.78
N ALA A 632 -15.22 -1.49 -3.44
CA ALA A 632 -15.15 -0.32 -4.33
C ALA A 632 -16.45 0.16 -4.99
N PHE A 633 -17.61 -0.44 -4.69
CA PHE A 633 -18.89 0.06 -5.20
C PHE A 633 -19.48 1.16 -4.30
N PRO A 634 -20.16 2.19 -4.86
CA PRO A 634 -20.59 2.35 -6.26
C PRO A 634 -19.49 2.77 -7.24
N LYS A 635 -19.51 2.24 -8.46
CA LYS A 635 -18.46 2.46 -9.47
C LYS A 635 -19.01 2.40 -10.90
N SER A 636 -18.43 3.16 -11.81
CA SER A 636 -18.76 3.16 -13.24
C SER A 636 -17.91 2.18 -14.04
N MET A 637 -18.38 1.75 -15.21
CA MET A 637 -17.62 0.83 -16.07
C MET A 637 -16.38 1.50 -16.66
N GLN A 638 -16.43 2.81 -16.89
CA GLN A 638 -15.28 3.60 -17.34
C GLN A 638 -14.14 3.54 -16.32
N GLN A 639 -14.44 3.65 -15.02
CA GLN A 639 -13.44 3.50 -13.96
C GLN A 639 -12.82 2.09 -13.93
N PHE A 640 -13.60 1.02 -14.13
CA PHE A 640 -13.05 -0.34 -14.24
C PHE A 640 -12.12 -0.47 -15.46
N ILE A 641 -12.48 0.11 -16.61
CA ILE A 641 -11.64 0.11 -17.82
C ILE A 641 -10.29 0.78 -17.55
N GLU A 642 -10.28 1.90 -16.84
CA GLU A 642 -9.09 2.67 -16.48
C GLU A 642 -8.20 1.93 -15.47
N GLU A 643 -8.78 1.42 -14.37
CA GLU A 643 -8.05 0.71 -13.32
C GLU A 643 -7.47 -0.62 -13.78
N GLN A 644 -8.23 -1.38 -14.58
CA GLN A 644 -7.77 -2.64 -15.16
C GLN A 644 -6.94 -2.44 -16.44
N LYS A 645 -6.81 -1.19 -16.92
CA LYS A 645 -6.08 -0.84 -18.13
C LYS A 645 -6.54 -1.64 -19.36
N LEU A 646 -7.86 -1.81 -19.50
CA LEU A 646 -8.48 -2.59 -20.59
C LEU A 646 -8.39 -1.86 -21.94
N ASP A 647 -8.10 -0.55 -21.93
CA ASP A 647 -7.93 0.28 -23.13
C ASP A 647 -6.47 0.73 -23.28
N SER A 648 -5.51 -0.19 -23.15
CA SER A 648 -4.07 0.08 -23.25
C SER A 648 -3.44 -0.49 -24.53
N PRO A 649 -3.69 0.12 -25.70
CA PRO A 649 -3.21 -0.39 -27.00
C PRO A 649 -1.67 -0.38 -27.12
N PHE A 650 -0.99 0.42 -26.29
CA PHE A 650 0.47 0.53 -26.26
C PHE A 650 1.11 -0.25 -25.10
N GLY A 651 0.39 -1.20 -24.52
CA GLY A 651 0.89 -2.00 -23.40
C GLY A 651 0.80 -1.30 -22.05
N VAL A 652 1.22 -2.01 -21.01
CA VAL A 652 1.08 -1.59 -19.61
C VAL A 652 2.40 -1.74 -18.85
N PRO A 653 2.64 -0.95 -17.79
CA PRO A 653 3.93 -0.95 -17.09
C PRO A 653 4.26 -2.26 -16.37
N ASN A 654 3.26 -3.10 -16.05
CA ASN A 654 3.45 -4.43 -15.48
C ASN A 654 3.67 -5.51 -16.57
N HIS A 655 4.02 -5.08 -17.79
CA HIS A 655 4.40 -5.91 -18.93
C HIS A 655 3.37 -6.94 -19.38
N SER A 656 2.08 -6.61 -19.22
CA SER A 656 0.98 -7.48 -19.62
C SER A 656 1.09 -8.89 -19.05
N ILE A 657 1.83 -9.06 -17.94
CA ILE A 657 1.54 -10.15 -17.01
C ILE A 657 0.13 -9.81 -16.58
N PRO A 658 -0.85 -10.66 -16.95
CA PRO A 658 -2.20 -10.36 -16.61
C PRO A 658 -2.23 -10.20 -15.08
N LEU A 659 -2.85 -9.12 -14.61
CA LEU A 659 -3.25 -8.94 -13.19
C LEU A 659 -3.90 -10.22 -12.60
N GLN A 660 -4.33 -11.10 -13.50
CA GLN A 660 -4.85 -12.43 -13.27
C GLN A 660 -3.84 -13.47 -13.76
N VAL A 661 -3.33 -14.37 -12.90
CA VAL A 661 -2.91 -15.70 -13.38
C VAL A 661 -4.02 -16.23 -14.26
N GLN A 662 -3.80 -16.37 -15.57
CA GLN A 662 -4.86 -16.80 -16.47
C GLN A 662 -5.05 -18.30 -16.26
N CYS A 663 -6.01 -18.65 -15.39
CA CYS A 663 -6.47 -20.02 -15.29
C CYS A 663 -7.31 -20.32 -16.54
N PRO A 664 -6.90 -21.28 -17.39
CA PRO A 664 -7.65 -21.61 -18.61
C PRO A 664 -9.09 -22.00 -18.30
N THR A 665 -9.32 -22.66 -17.15
CA THR A 665 -10.65 -23.06 -16.68
C THR A 665 -11.53 -21.87 -16.27
N CYS A 666 -10.95 -20.80 -15.72
CA CYS A 666 -11.71 -19.59 -15.34
C CYS A 666 -12.09 -18.75 -16.57
N ARG A 667 -11.21 -18.69 -17.59
CA ARG A 667 -11.44 -17.89 -18.81
C ARG A 667 -12.18 -18.64 -19.92
N ALA A 668 -12.15 -19.97 -19.94
CA ALA A 668 -12.92 -20.72 -20.92
C ALA A 668 -14.39 -20.33 -20.79
N PRO A 669 -15.03 -19.78 -21.84
CA PRO A 669 -16.47 -19.63 -21.84
C PRO A 669 -17.00 -21.05 -21.72
N THR A 670 -17.43 -21.45 -20.52
CA THR A 670 -17.74 -22.83 -20.15
C THR A 670 -18.67 -23.44 -21.20
N ARG A 671 -18.07 -24.27 -22.07
CA ARG A 671 -18.76 -25.00 -23.13
C ARG A 671 -19.10 -26.43 -22.69
N THR A 672 -18.79 -26.81 -21.45
CA THR A 672 -18.84 -28.24 -21.03
C THR A 672 -19.45 -28.53 -19.67
N GLN A 673 -20.14 -27.58 -19.03
CA GLN A 673 -21.15 -27.97 -18.04
C GLN A 673 -22.46 -27.29 -18.35
N ARG A 674 -23.49 -28.11 -18.58
CA ARG A 674 -24.91 -27.77 -18.44
C ARG A 674 -25.21 -27.37 -16.98
N ARG A 675 -24.52 -26.37 -16.42
CA ARG A 675 -25.16 -25.49 -15.44
C ARG A 675 -25.90 -24.49 -16.31
N LYS A 676 -27.23 -24.54 -16.30
CA LYS A 676 -28.09 -23.52 -16.93
C LYS A 676 -27.42 -22.18 -16.62
N ARG A 677 -26.83 -21.53 -17.63
CA ARG A 677 -26.49 -20.11 -17.53
C ARG A 677 -27.79 -19.50 -17.04
N LYS A 678 -27.81 -19.01 -15.81
CA LYS A 678 -28.98 -18.33 -15.27
C LYS A 678 -29.03 -17.01 -16.02
N TYR A 679 -29.63 -17.08 -17.20
CA TYR A 679 -29.89 -15.92 -18.01
C TYR A 679 -31.09 -15.25 -17.37
N THR A 680 -30.86 -14.13 -16.71
CA THR A 680 -31.91 -13.16 -16.46
C THR A 680 -31.73 -12.11 -17.53
N GLU A 681 -32.41 -12.30 -18.66
CA GLU A 681 -32.75 -11.16 -19.52
C GLU A 681 -33.70 -10.29 -18.69
N LEU A 682 -33.21 -9.14 -18.25
CA LEU A 682 -33.99 -8.08 -17.62
C LEU A 682 -33.81 -6.82 -18.43
#